data_AF-F2U1S9-F1
#
_entry.id   AF-F2U1S9-F1
#
_cell.length_a   1.000
_cell.length_b   1.000
_cell.length_c   1.000
_cell.angle_alpha   90.00
_cell.angle_beta   90.00
_cell.angle_gamma   90.00
#
_symmetry.space_group_name_H-M   'P 1'
#
loop_
_entity.id
_entity.type
_entity.pdbx_description
1 polymer ?
#
loop_
_entity_poly.entity_id
_entity_poly.type
_entity_poly.pdbx_seq_one_letter_code
_entity_poly.pdbx_strand_id
1 'polypeptide(L)'
;MRVRSALAALLVVLGVLCCSAPIALGDVYMHNPRGSNNRLNERSANRNNGNRMFDSQNNNRGGYNKGDNSVNAFQTYSEQHDMTFFMSHPDAEKGGKGESVLTVEWTNQHGCGGNEHNDPHKLNCNMVLQYMCLPEEVREQTRETCDEECRIPRPENPTCDPDNANQCGLSPIKDMFRCRELGMLPTEAEMYDRYNCPHSCGNNAAASSQLDCGSSWREYAGTAGYLRMRDGLNTNRQDYTKPNSGTLTEQARYNRKAGNVREDRGLHEDWDFYDECYRRERNRGLFTADQNLRNNNLGYSSAVFTRQNPNDNRRGYECPEERDYWPYWHPSPWVDIAVLTDRSDLCPFYQAESQNVKGKHFCRNTRRCTNCIRFNNEAQCKANGGKWVLHPPHHRPAPECLQAAWTRVNHLGNGRHGQPVTYNWTLPYLEVGADRFAEAVPHRCVLRLRYNISTDDYDAWRVNASFNNNEGAGVVSPVRQNPNVDIGARNTALRLAINTAQFGRTFQDRSHVFRLVPRTDGRFTGSRPRANANVNNAEFFGKRRLYNLNVRGKRGNIVQTFPAVEYDFVPNHLHISEGDLVHIQWAGSNTHNNGNPAGDGQAGDAGEGRGGTDRHNFVELRRRQFGESFPATWEENTIFKNMVDALDAHAEFEEEPHTISTTLDRGRDWEEVKQSWALRMASAGYYRSFNYKDNDGRPDPNSVEGRPTQLNTLLDNAPASYVGGIFRFARGTYNYMCTRNHNFSNRDQKGHLVVE
;
A
#
# COMPACT_ATOMS: atom_id res chain seq x y z
N MET A 1 8.02 64.93 9.90
CA MET A 1 7.01 64.14 9.13
C MET A 1 7.59 63.02 8.25
N ARG A 2 8.89 62.99 7.89
CA ARG A 2 9.45 61.95 6.99
C ARG A 2 9.94 60.65 7.64
N VAL A 3 9.98 60.54 8.97
CA VAL A 3 10.48 59.32 9.67
C VAL A 3 9.36 58.30 9.97
N ARG A 4 8.10 58.75 10.09
CA ARG A 4 6.95 57.85 10.34
C ARG A 4 6.57 57.01 9.10
N SER A 5 6.84 57.50 7.89
CA SER A 5 6.52 56.81 6.63
C SER A 5 7.50 55.68 6.30
N ALA A 6 8.77 55.79 6.71
CA ALA A 6 9.78 54.76 6.49
C ALA A 6 9.60 53.58 7.47
N LEU A 7 9.21 53.84 8.72
CA LEU A 7 8.89 52.77 9.68
C LEU A 7 7.61 52.01 9.30
N ALA A 8 6.60 52.70 8.76
CA ALA A 8 5.38 52.06 8.26
C ALA A 8 5.64 51.19 7.01
N ALA A 9 6.52 51.64 6.11
CA ALA A 9 6.92 50.83 4.95
C ALA A 9 7.77 49.60 5.37
N LEU A 10 8.65 49.74 6.37
CA LEU A 10 9.45 48.62 6.88
C LEU A 10 8.59 47.59 7.65
N LEU A 11 7.56 48.03 8.38
CA LEU A 11 6.61 47.14 9.07
C LEU A 11 5.66 46.43 8.10
N VAL A 12 5.30 47.04 6.97
CA VAL A 12 4.54 46.38 5.89
C VAL A 12 5.41 45.36 5.14
N VAL A 13 6.70 45.66 4.92
CA VAL A 13 7.63 44.71 4.29
C VAL A 13 7.96 43.52 5.23
N LEU A 14 8.10 43.75 6.54
CA LEU A 14 8.26 42.67 7.52
C LEU A 14 6.95 41.88 7.77
N GLY A 15 5.78 42.53 7.71
CA GLY A 15 4.48 41.85 7.80
C GLY A 15 4.16 40.96 6.59
N VAL A 16 4.66 41.30 5.40
CA VAL A 16 4.51 40.49 4.18
C VAL A 16 5.54 39.37 4.08
N LEU A 17 6.73 39.51 4.70
CA LEU A 17 7.72 38.44 4.81
C LEU A 17 7.38 37.35 5.84
N CYS A 18 6.48 37.63 6.80
CA CYS A 18 5.99 36.66 7.79
C CYS A 18 4.74 35.88 7.35
N CYS A 19 4.17 36.17 6.18
CA CYS A 19 3.23 35.26 5.52
C CYS A 19 4.04 34.29 4.65
N SER A 20 4.73 33.34 5.28
CA SER A 20 5.11 32.11 4.61
C SER A 20 3.85 31.55 3.95
N ALA A 21 3.87 31.54 2.61
CA ALA A 21 2.79 31.07 1.78
C ALA A 21 2.20 29.76 2.34
N PRO A 22 0.87 29.56 2.30
CA PRO A 22 0.37 28.21 2.25
C PRO A 22 0.85 27.64 0.91
N ILE A 23 2.02 26.98 0.95
CA ILE A 23 2.28 25.88 0.04
C ILE A 23 1.03 25.02 0.13
N ALA A 24 0.33 24.80 -0.98
CA ALA A 24 -0.79 23.87 -1.00
C ALA A 24 -0.23 22.45 -0.77
N LEU A 25 -0.02 22.11 0.51
CA LEU A 25 0.36 20.81 1.03
C LEU A 25 -0.92 20.02 1.29
N GLY A 26 -1.54 19.53 0.22
CA GLY A 26 -2.71 18.64 0.18
C GLY A 26 -2.51 17.30 0.85
N ASP A 27 -2.01 17.27 2.08
CA ASP A 27 -1.49 16.05 2.67
C ASP A 27 -2.56 14.95 2.83
N VAL A 28 -2.19 13.70 2.54
CA VAL A 28 -3.00 12.51 2.80
C VAL A 28 -2.21 11.49 3.59
N TYR A 29 -2.73 11.02 4.72
CA TYR A 29 -2.02 10.09 5.61
C TYR A 29 -2.85 8.84 5.86
N MET A 30 -2.33 7.68 5.50
CA MET A 30 -2.99 6.41 5.84
C MET A 30 -2.66 5.99 7.27
N HIS A 31 -3.67 5.50 8.00
CA HIS A 31 -3.58 5.10 9.40
C HIS A 31 -3.77 3.61 9.60
N ASN A 32 -4.63 2.97 8.79
CA ASN A 32 -4.75 1.52 8.73
C ASN A 32 -4.96 1.04 7.28
N PRO A 33 -4.18 0.08 6.77
CA PRO A 33 -2.83 -0.24 7.22
C PRO A 33 -1.94 1.00 7.39
N ARG A 34 -0.91 0.89 8.24
CA ARG A 34 -0.03 2.02 8.56
C ARG A 34 0.64 2.59 7.31
N GLY A 35 0.35 3.86 7.01
CA GLY A 35 1.01 4.64 5.96
C GLY A 35 2.46 4.92 6.28
N SER A 36 3.36 4.62 5.34
CA SER A 36 4.80 4.80 5.51
C SER A 36 5.21 6.26 5.34
N ASN A 37 4.60 6.99 4.39
CA ASN A 37 5.06 8.31 3.96
C ASN A 37 6.59 8.37 3.69
N ASN A 38 7.15 7.32 3.08
CA ASN A 38 8.59 7.06 2.90
C ASN A 38 9.42 6.83 4.18
N ARG A 39 8.82 6.77 5.37
CA ARG A 39 9.52 6.40 6.61
C ARG A 39 9.90 4.93 6.64
N LEU A 40 10.91 4.61 7.44
CA LEU A 40 11.41 3.27 7.70
C LEU A 40 11.65 3.06 9.20
N ASN A 41 12.71 3.62 9.78
CA ASN A 41 13.12 3.42 11.17
C ASN A 41 13.79 4.67 11.76
N GLU A 42 13.41 5.84 11.26
CA GLU A 42 14.00 7.11 11.68
C GLU A 42 13.64 7.45 13.13
N ARG A 43 14.66 7.87 13.90
CA ARG A 43 14.56 8.41 15.28
C ARG A 43 14.34 9.93 15.33
N SER A 44 13.78 10.46 14.26
CA SER A 44 13.49 11.89 14.07
C SER A 44 12.01 12.09 13.82
N ALA A 45 11.51 13.29 14.15
CA ALA A 45 10.12 13.66 13.86
C ALA A 45 9.83 13.65 12.35
N ASN A 46 10.80 14.07 11.52
CA ASN A 46 10.72 14.08 10.07
C ASN A 46 11.27 12.78 9.46
N ARG A 47 10.67 12.28 8.37
CA ARG A 47 11.28 11.26 7.51
C ARG A 47 12.66 11.71 7.03
N ASN A 48 13.62 10.79 6.91
CA ASN A 48 14.99 11.13 6.53
C ASN A 48 15.11 11.41 5.03
N ASN A 49 14.34 10.70 4.19
CA ASN A 49 14.42 10.84 2.75
C ASN A 49 13.04 10.71 2.10
N GLY A 50 12.47 11.84 1.68
CA GLY A 50 11.22 11.84 0.90
C GLY A 50 11.37 11.24 -0.50
N ASN A 51 12.58 10.97 -0.99
CA ASN A 51 12.82 10.39 -2.32
C ASN A 51 12.91 8.87 -2.35
N ARG A 52 12.74 8.21 -1.20
CA ARG A 52 13.08 6.79 -1.03
C ARG A 52 12.31 5.85 -1.96
N MET A 53 10.98 5.87 -1.93
CA MET A 53 10.12 4.90 -2.64
C MET A 53 9.14 5.55 -3.61
N PHE A 54 8.48 6.65 -3.21
CA PHE A 54 7.44 7.30 -4.02
C PHE A 54 7.29 8.78 -3.68
N ASP A 55 6.64 9.56 -4.54
CA ASP A 55 6.36 10.96 -4.27
C ASP A 55 5.10 11.11 -3.43
N SER A 56 5.24 11.20 -2.11
CA SER A 56 4.06 11.39 -1.26
C SER A 56 3.44 12.77 -1.41
N GLN A 57 4.27 13.78 -1.74
CA GLN A 57 3.95 15.21 -1.63
C GLN A 57 3.51 15.67 -0.23
N ASN A 58 3.50 14.76 0.74
CA ASN A 58 3.03 15.00 2.09
C ASN A 58 4.10 15.67 2.96
N ASN A 59 3.68 16.33 4.05
CA ASN A 59 4.57 16.75 5.14
C ASN A 59 5.52 15.64 5.60
N ASN A 60 6.79 16.00 5.86
CA ASN A 60 7.83 15.09 6.33
C ASN A 60 7.52 14.44 7.70
N ARG A 61 6.69 15.06 8.55
CA ARG A 61 6.35 14.52 9.89
C ARG A 61 5.33 13.37 9.88
N GLY A 62 4.57 13.21 8.80
CA GLY A 62 3.54 12.19 8.70
C GLY A 62 4.09 10.78 8.51
N GLY A 63 3.20 9.79 8.61
CA GLY A 63 3.51 8.36 8.47
C GLY A 63 4.08 7.70 9.73
N TYR A 64 4.30 6.40 9.61
CA TYR A 64 4.72 5.50 10.68
C TYR A 64 6.01 4.76 10.31
N ASN A 65 6.85 4.45 11.29
CA ASN A 65 7.99 3.56 11.08
C ASN A 65 7.50 2.12 10.82
N LYS A 66 8.31 1.33 10.12
CA LYS A 66 8.14 -0.10 9.91
C LYS A 66 8.13 -0.81 11.26
N GLY A 67 7.28 -1.83 11.40
CA GLY A 67 7.18 -2.57 12.66
C GLY A 67 8.42 -3.40 12.93
N ASP A 68 8.76 -3.56 14.21
CA ASP A 68 9.82 -4.44 14.70
C ASP A 68 9.20 -5.72 15.29
N ASN A 69 9.79 -6.87 15.02
CA ASN A 69 9.35 -8.17 15.57
C ASN A 69 9.77 -8.39 17.03
N SER A 70 10.70 -7.59 17.55
CA SER A 70 11.32 -7.82 18.87
C SER A 70 11.31 -6.58 19.77
N VAL A 71 11.99 -6.69 20.92
CA VAL A 71 12.24 -5.56 21.85
C VAL A 71 13.27 -4.56 21.33
N ASN A 72 14.00 -4.93 20.26
CA ASN A 72 15.06 -4.16 19.63
C ASN A 72 14.64 -3.68 18.24
N ALA A 73 15.22 -2.57 17.79
CA ALA A 73 15.04 -2.09 16.43
C ALA A 73 15.69 -3.06 15.43
N PHE A 74 15.01 -3.34 14.32
CA PHE A 74 15.50 -4.23 13.28
C PHE A 74 16.80 -3.72 12.66
N GLN A 75 17.66 -4.67 12.32
CA GLN A 75 18.87 -4.53 11.52
C GLN A 75 18.80 -5.41 10.27
N THR A 76 17.99 -6.47 10.31
CA THR A 76 17.76 -7.38 9.18
C THR A 76 16.29 -7.39 8.74
N TYR A 77 15.99 -8.05 7.62
CA TYR A 77 14.62 -8.20 7.12
C TYR A 77 13.77 -9.14 7.99
N SER A 78 14.36 -10.20 8.55
CA SER A 78 13.70 -11.12 9.47
C SER A 78 13.19 -10.42 10.73
N GLU A 79 13.89 -9.38 11.16
CA GLU A 79 13.51 -8.59 12.34
C GLU A 79 12.40 -7.56 12.05
N GLN A 80 12.02 -7.36 10.77
CA GLN A 80 10.89 -6.49 10.38
C GLN A 80 9.55 -7.22 10.50
N HIS A 81 8.57 -6.49 11.01
CA HIS A 81 7.20 -6.96 11.10
C HIS A 81 6.38 -6.54 9.87
N ASP A 82 5.98 -7.52 9.07
CA ASP A 82 4.94 -7.38 8.06
C ASP A 82 3.60 -7.78 8.70
N MET A 83 2.62 -6.87 8.75
CA MET A 83 1.28 -7.24 9.20
C MET A 83 0.73 -8.34 8.28
N THR A 84 0.03 -9.31 8.85
CA THR A 84 -0.50 -10.45 8.09
C THR A 84 -2.01 -10.32 7.98
N PHE A 85 -2.55 -10.40 6.78
CA PHE A 85 -3.98 -10.40 6.54
C PHE A 85 -4.36 -11.68 5.81
N PHE A 86 -5.58 -12.17 6.05
CA PHE A 86 -6.07 -13.38 5.39
C PHE A 86 -6.91 -13.00 4.18
N MET A 87 -6.70 -13.67 3.05
CA MET A 87 -7.50 -13.55 1.84
C MET A 87 -8.97 -13.85 2.12
N SER A 88 -9.88 -13.35 1.29
CA SER A 88 -11.25 -13.87 1.27
C SER A 88 -11.28 -15.31 0.74
N HIS A 89 -12.34 -16.04 1.06
CA HIS A 89 -12.63 -17.34 0.44
C HIS A 89 -12.87 -17.17 -1.08
N PRO A 90 -12.52 -18.14 -1.94
CA PRO A 90 -12.75 -18.06 -3.40
C PRO A 90 -14.18 -17.71 -3.81
N ASP A 91 -15.16 -18.20 -3.03
CA ASP A 91 -16.59 -17.91 -3.26
C ASP A 91 -17.04 -16.52 -2.80
N ALA A 92 -16.21 -15.72 -2.14
CA ALA A 92 -16.59 -14.39 -1.65
C ALA A 92 -16.99 -13.45 -2.81
N GLU A 93 -16.28 -13.54 -3.94
CA GLU A 93 -16.58 -12.77 -5.16
C GLU A 93 -17.91 -13.19 -5.84
N LYS A 94 -18.54 -14.30 -5.41
CA LYS A 94 -19.77 -14.86 -6.02
C LYS A 94 -21.06 -14.61 -5.22
N GLY A 95 -21.05 -13.71 -4.23
CA GLY A 95 -22.28 -13.29 -3.55
C GLY A 95 -22.37 -13.58 -2.04
N GLY A 96 -21.30 -13.29 -1.28
CA GLY A 96 -21.49 -12.78 0.09
C GLY A 96 -21.31 -13.74 1.27
N LYS A 97 -20.44 -14.75 1.18
CA LYS A 97 -19.93 -15.48 2.37
C LYS A 97 -18.44 -15.78 2.24
N GLY A 98 -17.70 -15.71 3.35
CA GLY A 98 -16.25 -15.95 3.36
C GLY A 98 -15.38 -14.72 3.10
N GLU A 99 -15.91 -13.51 3.23
CA GLU A 99 -15.16 -12.25 3.03
C GLU A 99 -14.18 -11.99 4.18
N SER A 100 -12.98 -11.51 3.87
CA SER A 100 -12.07 -10.89 4.84
C SER A 100 -12.14 -9.38 4.68
N VAL A 101 -12.50 -8.66 5.73
CA VAL A 101 -12.72 -7.22 5.70
C VAL A 101 -11.60 -6.51 6.45
N LEU A 102 -10.95 -5.56 5.78
CA LEU A 102 -9.96 -4.67 6.35
C LEU A 102 -10.47 -3.23 6.32
N THR A 103 -10.64 -2.63 7.50
CA THR A 103 -11.04 -1.22 7.61
C THR A 103 -9.86 -0.32 7.27
N VAL A 104 -9.87 0.24 6.06
CA VAL A 104 -8.91 1.26 5.63
C VAL A 104 -9.28 2.58 6.26
N GLU A 105 -8.33 3.27 6.86
CA GLU A 105 -8.52 4.59 7.47
C GLU A 105 -7.43 5.55 7.04
N TRP A 106 -7.80 6.79 6.78
CA TRP A 106 -6.88 7.86 6.43
C TRP A 106 -7.38 9.22 6.87
N THR A 107 -6.51 10.22 6.75
CA THR A 107 -6.86 11.63 6.88
C THR A 107 -6.40 12.38 5.65
N ASN A 108 -7.27 13.23 5.10
CA ASN A 108 -6.94 14.15 4.01
C ASN A 108 -7.05 15.59 4.51
N GLN A 109 -5.93 16.30 4.54
CA GLN A 109 -5.82 17.56 5.28
C GLN A 109 -6.54 18.71 4.57
N HIS A 110 -6.74 18.64 3.27
CA HIS A 110 -7.41 19.71 2.51
C HIS A 110 -8.90 19.54 2.39
N GLY A 111 -9.51 18.63 3.16
CA GLY A 111 -10.95 18.40 3.11
C GLY A 111 -11.40 17.75 1.81
N CYS A 112 -12.66 17.40 1.71
CA CYS A 112 -13.26 16.84 0.49
C CYS A 112 -14.76 17.10 0.56
N GLY A 113 -15.39 17.42 -0.57
CA GLY A 113 -16.81 17.72 -0.65
C GLY A 113 -17.20 19.14 -0.23
N GLY A 114 -18.34 19.58 -0.75
CA GLY A 114 -18.92 20.93 -0.64
C GLY A 114 -19.89 21.15 -1.81
N ASN A 115 -20.87 22.07 -1.71
CA ASN A 115 -21.69 22.45 -2.87
C ASN A 115 -21.83 23.98 -2.97
N GLU A 116 -22.03 24.44 -4.20
CA GLU A 116 -22.10 25.85 -4.63
C GLU A 116 -23.18 26.69 -3.93
N HIS A 117 -24.10 26.06 -3.19
CA HIS A 117 -25.23 26.74 -2.57
C HIS A 117 -25.13 26.85 -1.04
N ASN A 118 -24.43 25.92 -0.36
CA ASN A 118 -24.53 25.79 1.10
C ASN A 118 -23.16 25.73 1.82
N ASP A 119 -22.04 25.57 1.11
CA ASP A 119 -20.70 25.50 1.72
C ASP A 119 -19.66 26.27 0.86
N PRO A 120 -18.98 27.31 1.38
CA PRO A 120 -18.02 28.10 0.61
C PRO A 120 -16.74 27.36 0.18
N HIS A 121 -16.56 26.08 0.57
CA HIS A 121 -15.39 25.29 0.20
C HIS A 121 -15.53 24.62 -1.19
N LYS A 122 -15.01 25.29 -2.23
CA LYS A 122 -14.93 24.80 -3.62
C LYS A 122 -13.79 23.81 -3.83
N LEU A 123 -13.91 22.60 -3.27
CA LEU A 123 -12.85 21.60 -3.32
C LEU A 123 -13.32 20.34 -4.04
N ASN A 124 -12.79 20.14 -5.25
CA ASN A 124 -13.04 18.93 -6.00
C ASN A 124 -12.04 17.85 -5.58
N CYS A 125 -12.53 16.67 -5.20
CA CYS A 125 -11.72 15.57 -4.69
C CYS A 125 -12.04 14.22 -5.34
N ASN A 126 -10.97 13.50 -5.66
CA ASN A 126 -11.03 12.11 -6.11
C ASN A 126 -9.97 11.30 -5.35
N MET A 127 -10.42 10.36 -4.54
CA MET A 127 -9.58 9.44 -3.78
C MET A 127 -9.63 8.06 -4.42
N VAL A 128 -8.48 7.51 -4.80
CA VAL A 128 -8.39 6.19 -5.42
C VAL A 128 -7.59 5.25 -4.53
N LEU A 129 -8.23 4.19 -4.06
CA LEU A 129 -7.62 3.10 -3.31
C LEU A 129 -7.18 2.00 -4.27
N GLN A 130 -5.94 1.57 -4.12
CA GLN A 130 -5.33 0.55 -4.97
C GLN A 130 -4.40 -0.33 -4.17
N TYR A 131 -4.16 -1.54 -4.67
CA TYR A 131 -3.14 -2.41 -4.13
C TYR A 131 -2.27 -3.01 -5.23
N MET A 132 -1.10 -3.45 -4.85
CA MET A 132 -0.19 -4.24 -5.68
C MET A 132 0.30 -5.41 -4.83
N CYS A 133 0.29 -6.62 -5.39
CA CYS A 133 0.72 -7.84 -4.72
C CYS A 133 1.64 -8.65 -5.61
N LEU A 134 2.67 -9.25 -5.02
CA LEU A 134 3.54 -10.23 -5.66
C LEU A 134 3.57 -11.51 -4.81
N PRO A 135 3.60 -12.72 -5.40
CA PRO A 135 3.77 -13.96 -4.65
C PRO A 135 5.03 -13.91 -3.77
N GLU A 136 4.93 -14.37 -2.53
CA GLU A 136 6.02 -14.32 -1.55
C GLU A 136 7.14 -15.32 -1.87
N GLU A 137 6.74 -16.56 -2.19
CA GLU A 137 7.60 -17.55 -2.81
C GLU A 137 7.48 -17.41 -4.32
N VAL A 138 8.27 -16.50 -4.89
CA VAL A 138 8.73 -16.75 -6.25
C VAL A 138 9.69 -17.94 -6.13
N ARG A 139 9.16 -19.16 -6.12
CA ARG A 139 9.93 -20.28 -6.69
C ARG A 139 10.14 -19.85 -8.12
N GLU A 140 11.28 -19.23 -8.39
CA GLU A 140 11.92 -19.34 -9.68
C GLU A 140 12.24 -20.82 -9.87
N GLN A 141 11.21 -21.65 -10.07
CA GLN A 141 11.24 -22.49 -11.25
C GLN A 141 11.25 -21.46 -12.38
N THR A 142 12.46 -21.03 -12.70
CA THR A 142 12.93 -20.90 -14.06
C THR A 142 11.78 -20.97 -15.05
N ARG A 143 11.40 -19.81 -15.60
CA ARG A 143 10.42 -19.77 -16.68
C ARG A 143 11.11 -20.50 -17.84
N GLU A 144 10.78 -21.78 -18.04
CA GLU A 144 11.53 -22.65 -18.96
C GLU A 144 11.50 -22.13 -20.40
N THR A 145 10.49 -21.33 -20.78
CA THR A 145 10.42 -20.72 -22.10
C THR A 145 9.92 -19.28 -22.05
N CYS A 146 10.68 -18.39 -22.68
CA CYS A 146 10.35 -16.98 -22.90
C CYS A 146 9.58 -16.75 -24.22
N ASP A 147 9.35 -17.82 -24.97
CA ASP A 147 8.91 -17.75 -26.36
C ASP A 147 7.42 -18.08 -26.55
N GLU A 148 6.73 -18.62 -25.54
CA GLU A 148 5.41 -19.25 -25.73
C GLU A 148 4.38 -18.84 -24.65
N GLU A 149 3.19 -18.42 -25.09
CA GLU A 149 1.96 -18.21 -24.29
C GLU A 149 0.88 -19.21 -24.73
N CYS A 150 -0.12 -19.47 -23.87
CA CYS A 150 -1.25 -20.36 -24.22
C CYS A 150 -2.52 -19.55 -24.49
N ARG A 151 -3.23 -19.89 -25.56
CA ARG A 151 -4.59 -19.38 -25.84
C ARG A 151 -5.63 -20.17 -25.04
N ILE A 152 -6.38 -19.48 -24.19
CA ILE A 152 -7.46 -20.03 -23.38
C ILE A 152 -8.79 -20.00 -24.16
N PRO A 153 -9.52 -21.14 -24.27
CA PRO A 153 -10.88 -21.19 -24.79
C PRO A 153 -11.86 -20.38 -23.92
N ARG A 154 -12.82 -19.69 -24.54
CA ARG A 154 -13.89 -18.98 -23.81
C ARG A 154 -15.10 -19.89 -23.61
N PRO A 155 -15.95 -19.65 -22.60
CA PRO A 155 -17.18 -20.43 -22.40
C PRO A 155 -18.09 -20.44 -23.63
N GLU A 156 -18.08 -19.36 -24.43
CA GLU A 156 -18.88 -19.25 -25.65
C GLU A 156 -18.30 -20.04 -26.84
N ASN A 157 -17.03 -20.46 -26.79
CA ASN A 157 -16.38 -21.19 -27.87
C ASN A 157 -15.30 -22.16 -27.32
N PRO A 158 -15.64 -23.44 -27.09
CA PRO A 158 -14.81 -24.40 -26.37
C PRO A 158 -13.61 -24.94 -27.17
N THR A 159 -13.49 -24.61 -28.46
CA THR A 159 -12.39 -25.02 -29.33
C THR A 159 -11.67 -23.78 -29.85
N CYS A 160 -10.44 -23.53 -29.41
CA CYS A 160 -9.60 -22.50 -30.00
C CYS A 160 -9.21 -22.93 -31.42
N ASP A 161 -9.68 -22.19 -32.44
CA ASP A 161 -9.29 -22.36 -33.84
C ASP A 161 -8.00 -21.55 -34.10
N PRO A 162 -6.91 -22.17 -34.57
CA PRO A 162 -5.65 -21.47 -34.87
C PRO A 162 -5.78 -20.42 -35.98
N ASP A 163 -6.77 -20.54 -36.87
CA ASP A 163 -6.94 -19.64 -38.02
C ASP A 163 -7.77 -18.39 -37.69
N ASN A 164 -8.30 -18.27 -36.46
CA ASN A 164 -9.16 -17.15 -36.05
C ASN A 164 -8.78 -16.57 -34.67
N ALA A 165 -7.70 -15.78 -34.64
CA ALA A 165 -7.06 -15.23 -33.45
C ALA A 165 -7.94 -14.37 -32.52
N ASN A 166 -9.12 -13.91 -32.97
CA ASN A 166 -10.02 -13.06 -32.20
C ASN A 166 -10.93 -13.81 -31.20
N GLN A 167 -10.84 -15.15 -31.16
CA GLN A 167 -11.79 -16.00 -30.42
C GLN A 167 -11.26 -16.54 -29.07
N CYS A 168 -10.00 -16.30 -28.70
CA CYS A 168 -9.38 -16.84 -27.48
C CYS A 168 -8.69 -15.77 -26.61
N GLY A 169 -8.64 -15.98 -25.29
CA GLY A 169 -7.85 -15.15 -24.36
C GLY A 169 -6.38 -15.60 -24.30
N LEU A 170 -5.44 -14.73 -23.92
CA LEU A 170 -4.03 -15.09 -23.72
C LEU A 170 -3.75 -15.28 -22.22
N SER A 171 -2.97 -16.30 -21.86
CA SER A 171 -2.46 -16.46 -20.49
C SER A 171 -0.98 -16.84 -20.46
N PRO A 172 -0.19 -16.25 -19.55
CA PRO A 172 1.16 -16.71 -19.26
C PRO A 172 1.09 -18.05 -18.51
N ILE A 173 1.41 -19.16 -19.18
CA ILE A 173 1.47 -20.49 -18.55
C ILE A 173 2.94 -20.91 -18.36
N LYS A 174 3.21 -21.60 -17.25
CA LYS A 174 4.54 -22.06 -16.80
C LYS A 174 5.01 -23.38 -17.45
N ASP A 175 4.14 -24.10 -18.15
CA ASP A 175 4.39 -25.44 -18.69
C ASP A 175 3.62 -25.70 -20.00
N MET A 176 4.37 -25.97 -21.08
CA MET A 176 3.84 -26.25 -22.42
C MET A 176 3.24 -27.65 -22.58
N PHE A 177 3.63 -28.61 -21.73
CA PHE A 177 3.02 -29.94 -21.69
C PHE A 177 1.57 -29.84 -21.20
N ARG A 178 1.35 -29.06 -20.14
CA ARG A 178 0.03 -28.78 -19.56
C ARG A 178 -0.88 -27.97 -20.49
N CYS A 179 -0.30 -27.07 -21.30
CA CYS A 179 -1.01 -26.37 -22.37
C CYS A 179 -1.70 -27.35 -23.35
N ARG A 180 -1.00 -28.43 -23.70
CA ARG A 180 -1.52 -29.46 -24.62
C ARG A 180 -2.52 -30.41 -23.95
N GLU A 181 -2.34 -30.77 -22.68
CA GLU A 181 -3.32 -31.57 -21.93
C GLU A 181 -4.66 -30.84 -21.74
N LEU A 182 -4.63 -29.51 -21.61
CA LEU A 182 -5.83 -28.68 -21.41
C LEU A 182 -6.51 -28.22 -22.72
N GLY A 183 -6.04 -28.70 -23.88
CA GLY A 183 -6.62 -28.34 -25.19
C GLY A 183 -6.37 -26.87 -25.60
N MET A 184 -5.35 -26.23 -25.04
CA MET A 184 -4.97 -24.85 -25.35
C MET A 184 -3.98 -24.82 -26.53
N LEU A 185 -4.01 -23.75 -27.33
CA LEU A 185 -3.07 -23.57 -28.44
C LEU A 185 -1.82 -22.79 -27.99
N PRO A 186 -0.61 -23.31 -28.27
CA PRO A 186 0.62 -22.53 -28.15
C PRO A 186 0.62 -21.31 -29.08
N THR A 187 1.13 -20.18 -28.61
CA THR A 187 1.40 -18.99 -29.42
C THR A 187 2.73 -18.34 -29.08
N GLU A 188 3.35 -17.65 -30.04
CA GLU A 188 4.50 -16.78 -29.76
C GLU A 188 4.14 -15.74 -28.68
N ALA A 189 4.91 -15.69 -27.59
CA ALA A 189 4.66 -14.82 -26.45
C ALA A 189 4.52 -13.35 -26.89
N GLU A 190 3.31 -12.80 -26.79
CA GLU A 190 3.03 -11.43 -27.24
C GLU A 190 3.40 -10.40 -26.17
N MET A 191 3.42 -10.76 -24.88
CA MET A 191 3.62 -9.80 -23.79
C MET A 191 5.05 -9.72 -23.24
N TYR A 192 5.89 -10.73 -23.46
CA TYR A 192 7.25 -10.81 -22.89
C TYR A 192 8.24 -11.29 -23.95
N ASP A 193 8.53 -10.33 -24.82
CA ASP A 193 9.43 -10.34 -25.96
C ASP A 193 10.77 -11.08 -25.76
N ARG A 194 11.11 -11.97 -26.71
CA ARG A 194 12.43 -12.63 -26.90
C ARG A 194 13.63 -11.68 -27.07
N TYR A 195 13.36 -10.39 -27.34
CA TYR A 195 14.32 -9.27 -27.36
C TYR A 195 14.37 -8.50 -26.01
N ASN A 196 13.69 -9.00 -24.97
CA ASN A 196 13.61 -8.40 -23.63
C ASN A 196 13.66 -9.45 -22.48
N CYS A 197 14.00 -10.70 -22.77
CA CYS A 197 13.97 -11.82 -21.83
C CYS A 197 15.33 -12.08 -21.18
N PRO A 198 15.51 -11.88 -19.86
CA PRO A 198 16.81 -11.99 -19.21
C PRO A 198 17.54 -13.28 -19.58
N HIS A 199 18.63 -13.17 -20.32
CA HIS A 199 19.37 -14.32 -20.83
C HIS A 199 20.88 -14.06 -20.84
N SER A 200 21.68 -15.13 -20.81
CA SER A 200 23.13 -15.07 -21.07
C SER A 200 23.48 -15.86 -22.32
N CYS A 201 24.39 -15.33 -23.13
CA CYS A 201 24.78 -15.95 -24.41
C CYS A 201 26.24 -16.33 -24.35
N GLY A 202 26.56 -17.46 -23.71
CA GLY A 202 27.92 -18.00 -23.53
C GLY A 202 29.07 -17.01 -23.84
N ASN A 203 29.78 -17.24 -24.95
CA ASN A 203 30.93 -16.44 -25.39
C ASN A 203 30.58 -15.24 -26.30
N ASN A 204 29.31 -14.91 -26.49
CA ASN A 204 28.86 -13.94 -27.50
C ASN A 204 28.24 -12.69 -26.87
N ALA A 205 29.10 -11.85 -26.26
CA ALA A 205 28.71 -10.63 -25.54
C ALA A 205 28.04 -9.52 -26.40
N ALA A 206 27.94 -9.73 -27.71
CA ALA A 206 27.34 -8.79 -28.66
C ALA A 206 25.86 -9.11 -29.02
N ALA A 207 25.33 -10.25 -28.57
CA ALA A 207 23.96 -10.65 -28.88
C ALA A 207 22.93 -9.80 -28.10
N SER A 208 21.85 -9.39 -28.77
CA SER A 208 20.87 -8.43 -28.24
C SER A 208 19.50 -9.04 -27.96
N SER A 209 19.36 -10.35 -28.17
CA SER A 209 18.12 -11.13 -28.04
C SER A 209 18.36 -12.64 -28.09
N GLN A 210 17.40 -13.43 -27.61
CA GLN A 210 17.44 -14.89 -27.61
C GLN A 210 17.59 -15.49 -29.03
N LEU A 211 16.75 -15.02 -29.97
CA LEU A 211 17.23 -14.40 -31.21
C LEU A 211 18.63 -14.79 -31.74
N ASP A 212 19.53 -13.88 -31.40
CA ASP A 212 20.92 -13.79 -31.79
C ASP A 212 21.80 -14.83 -31.08
N CYS A 213 21.31 -15.43 -29.98
CA CYS A 213 22.06 -16.37 -29.16
C CYS A 213 21.95 -17.82 -29.65
N GLY A 214 20.88 -18.17 -30.38
CA GLY A 214 20.68 -19.52 -30.89
C GLY A 214 20.85 -20.58 -29.80
N SER A 215 21.65 -21.63 -30.07
CA SER A 215 21.92 -22.72 -29.13
C SER A 215 22.85 -22.37 -27.96
N SER A 216 23.35 -21.14 -27.87
CA SER A 216 24.24 -20.68 -26.78
C SER A 216 23.52 -20.01 -25.61
N TRP A 217 22.18 -19.95 -25.70
CA TRP A 217 21.32 -19.41 -24.66
C TRP A 217 21.46 -20.22 -23.36
N ARG A 218 21.63 -19.51 -22.25
CA ARG A 218 21.53 -20.06 -20.90
C ARG A 218 20.68 -19.14 -20.04
N GLU A 219 19.83 -19.75 -19.22
CA GLU A 219 19.04 -19.07 -18.22
C GLU A 219 19.93 -18.38 -17.19
N TYR A 220 19.55 -17.16 -16.81
CA TYR A 220 20.32 -16.38 -15.86
C TYR A 220 19.95 -16.80 -14.43
N ALA A 221 20.80 -17.61 -13.78
CA ALA A 221 20.66 -17.93 -12.35
C ALA A 221 21.07 -16.71 -11.49
N GLY A 222 20.17 -15.72 -11.38
CA GLY A 222 20.27 -14.65 -10.39
C GLY A 222 19.58 -15.08 -9.10
N THR A 223 20.15 -14.79 -7.94
CA THR A 223 19.59 -15.20 -6.64
C THR A 223 18.25 -14.50 -6.37
N ALA A 224 17.24 -15.29 -5.96
CA ALA A 224 15.84 -14.92 -5.71
C ALA A 224 15.57 -13.79 -4.67
N GLY A 225 16.60 -13.10 -4.16
CA GLY A 225 16.53 -12.02 -3.17
C GLY A 225 16.31 -10.62 -3.75
N TYR A 226 16.78 -10.35 -4.98
CA TYR A 226 16.79 -9.00 -5.54
C TYR A 226 15.40 -8.47 -6.00
N LEU A 227 14.41 -9.35 -6.20
CA LEU A 227 13.14 -9.04 -6.88
C LEU A 227 11.91 -8.97 -5.97
N ARG A 228 12.06 -9.19 -4.66
CA ARG A 228 10.90 -9.24 -3.75
C ARG A 228 10.48 -7.85 -3.31
N MET A 229 9.17 -7.55 -3.37
CA MET A 229 8.60 -6.33 -2.80
C MET A 229 9.03 -6.19 -1.34
N ARG A 230 9.58 -5.03 -0.96
CA ARG A 230 10.20 -4.82 0.36
C ARG A 230 10.26 -3.34 0.75
N ASP A 231 10.36 -3.07 2.04
CA ASP A 231 10.57 -1.71 2.54
C ASP A 231 12.06 -1.32 2.55
N GLY A 232 13.01 -2.24 2.71
CA GLY A 232 14.45 -1.89 2.76
C GLY A 232 15.01 -1.89 4.19
N LEU A 233 16.34 -1.82 4.33
CA LEU A 233 17.04 -1.70 5.62
C LEU A 233 17.52 -0.27 5.90
N ASN A 234 17.45 0.61 4.91
CA ASN A 234 17.76 2.02 5.08
C ASN A 234 16.90 2.91 4.16
N THR A 235 17.09 4.21 4.32
CA THR A 235 16.24 5.24 3.72
C THR A 235 16.75 5.75 2.38
N ASN A 236 17.82 5.18 1.83
CA ASN A 236 18.31 5.57 0.52
C ASN A 236 17.33 5.13 -0.58
N ARG A 237 17.27 5.92 -1.65
CA ARG A 237 16.51 5.57 -2.85
C ARG A 237 17.26 4.49 -3.63
N GLN A 238 16.55 3.63 -4.34
CA GLN A 238 17.14 2.74 -5.34
C GLN A 238 17.97 3.52 -6.38
N ASP A 239 19.00 2.91 -6.95
CA ASP A 239 19.82 3.52 -7.99
C ASP A 239 19.07 3.52 -9.34
N TYR A 240 19.47 4.36 -10.31
CA TYR A 240 18.93 4.29 -11.67
C TYR A 240 19.86 4.99 -12.63
N THR A 241 20.44 4.22 -13.52
CA THR A 241 21.25 4.71 -14.63
C THR A 241 20.33 5.01 -15.80
N LYS A 242 20.25 6.28 -16.20
CA LYS A 242 19.42 6.71 -17.32
C LYS A 242 19.95 6.13 -18.64
N PRO A 243 19.12 5.47 -19.46
CA PRO A 243 19.55 5.05 -20.79
C PRO A 243 19.90 6.26 -21.67
N ASN A 244 20.88 6.09 -22.55
CA ASN A 244 21.22 7.03 -23.63
C ASN A 244 20.98 6.36 -25.00
N SER A 245 20.99 7.16 -26.07
CA SER A 245 20.53 6.73 -27.40
C SER A 245 21.31 5.55 -28.02
N GLY A 246 22.54 5.27 -27.60
CA GLY A 246 23.37 4.18 -28.14
C GLY A 246 23.32 2.87 -27.36
N THR A 247 22.61 2.81 -26.22
CA THR A 247 22.76 1.73 -25.22
C THR A 247 21.41 1.17 -24.77
N LEU A 248 20.53 0.92 -25.75
CA LEU A 248 19.18 0.37 -25.56
C LEU A 248 19.09 -1.13 -25.86
N THR A 249 20.23 -1.81 -26.01
CA THR A 249 20.28 -3.27 -26.14
C THR A 249 19.82 -3.95 -24.84
N GLU A 250 19.43 -5.22 -24.95
CA GLU A 250 19.02 -6.00 -23.79
C GLU A 250 20.16 -6.17 -22.77
N GLN A 251 21.38 -6.49 -23.23
CA GLN A 251 22.55 -6.57 -22.36
C GLN A 251 22.79 -5.26 -21.60
N ALA A 252 22.60 -4.12 -22.25
CA ALA A 252 22.72 -2.82 -21.61
C ALA A 252 21.62 -2.58 -20.57
N ARG A 253 20.38 -2.99 -20.85
CA ARG A 253 19.28 -2.96 -19.87
C ARG A 253 19.61 -3.83 -18.66
N TYR A 254 20.06 -5.07 -18.89
CA TYR A 254 20.46 -6.00 -17.84
C TYR A 254 21.58 -5.43 -16.96
N ASN A 255 22.65 -4.92 -17.57
CA ASN A 255 23.77 -4.32 -16.84
C ASN A 255 23.32 -3.14 -15.97
N ARG A 256 22.39 -2.31 -16.47
CA ARG A 256 21.79 -1.25 -15.66
C ARG A 256 20.97 -1.83 -14.52
N LYS A 257 20.07 -2.78 -14.77
CA LYS A 257 19.20 -3.37 -13.74
C LYS A 257 20.01 -4.00 -12.61
N ALA A 258 20.98 -4.85 -12.94
CA ALA A 258 21.85 -5.55 -11.98
C ALA A 258 22.63 -4.57 -11.09
N GLY A 259 23.11 -3.45 -11.65
CA GLY A 259 23.79 -2.41 -10.89
C GLY A 259 22.87 -1.49 -10.07
N ASN A 260 21.57 -1.42 -10.41
CA ASN A 260 20.64 -0.45 -9.85
C ASN A 260 19.72 -0.98 -8.75
N VAL A 261 19.33 -2.25 -8.82
CA VAL A 261 18.40 -2.86 -7.86
C VAL A 261 19.19 -3.38 -6.67
N ARG A 262 19.23 -2.59 -5.61
CA ARG A 262 19.92 -2.92 -4.37
C ARG A 262 19.00 -3.68 -3.42
N GLU A 263 19.53 -4.70 -2.74
CA GLU A 263 18.75 -5.52 -1.80
C GLU A 263 18.39 -4.76 -0.53
N ASP A 264 19.24 -3.86 -0.04
CA ASP A 264 19.09 -3.12 1.21
C ASP A 264 18.12 -1.91 1.11
N ARG A 265 17.53 -1.68 -0.06
CA ARG A 265 16.65 -0.53 -0.35
C ARG A 265 15.21 -0.98 -0.58
N GLY A 266 14.28 -0.06 -0.35
CA GLY A 266 12.86 -0.27 -0.64
C GLY A 266 12.60 -0.50 -2.12
N LEU A 267 11.66 -1.41 -2.40
CA LEU A 267 11.23 -1.78 -3.74
C LEU A 267 9.73 -2.11 -3.66
N HIS A 268 8.88 -1.13 -3.97
CA HIS A 268 7.45 -1.36 -4.15
C HIS A 268 7.16 -1.69 -5.61
N GLU A 269 7.57 -0.79 -6.51
CA GLU A 269 7.46 -0.97 -7.97
C GLU A 269 8.81 -1.44 -8.55
N ASP A 270 8.74 -2.27 -9.59
CA ASP A 270 9.92 -2.87 -10.20
C ASP A 270 10.70 -1.89 -11.07
N TRP A 271 12.02 -2.14 -11.19
CA TRP A 271 12.92 -1.36 -12.04
C TRP A 271 12.45 -1.31 -13.51
N ASP A 272 11.94 -2.43 -14.01
CA ASP A 272 11.50 -2.54 -15.40
C ASP A 272 10.30 -1.64 -15.71
N PHE A 273 9.35 -1.53 -14.77
CA PHE A 273 8.22 -0.62 -14.89
C PHE A 273 8.66 0.84 -15.02
N TYR A 274 9.66 1.25 -14.21
CA TYR A 274 10.22 2.59 -14.29
C TYR A 274 11.07 2.82 -15.55
N ASP A 275 11.88 1.86 -15.98
CA ASP A 275 12.68 1.98 -17.21
C ASP A 275 11.77 2.16 -18.44
N GLU A 276 10.67 1.42 -18.50
CA GLU A 276 9.65 1.61 -19.53
C GLU A 276 8.99 2.99 -19.44
N CYS A 277 8.63 3.46 -18.23
CA CYS A 277 8.10 4.82 -18.03
C CYS A 277 9.09 5.91 -18.48
N TYR A 278 10.39 5.75 -18.20
CA TYR A 278 11.42 6.70 -18.59
C TYR A 278 11.65 6.73 -20.10
N ARG A 279 11.48 5.59 -20.79
CA ARG A 279 11.64 5.45 -22.24
C ARG A 279 10.36 5.78 -23.01
N ARG A 280 9.19 5.63 -22.42
CA ARG A 280 7.91 5.94 -23.07
C ARG A 280 7.73 7.44 -23.22
N GLU A 281 7.40 7.91 -24.42
CA GLU A 281 7.03 9.30 -24.66
C GLU A 281 5.74 9.62 -23.91
N ARG A 282 5.70 10.77 -23.21
CA ARG A 282 4.51 11.17 -22.45
C ARG A 282 3.30 11.34 -23.36
N ASN A 283 2.11 11.23 -22.79
CA ASN A 283 0.90 11.61 -23.50
C ASN A 283 0.87 13.14 -23.71
N ARG A 284 1.07 13.56 -24.95
CA ARG A 284 1.06 14.97 -25.34
C ARG A 284 -0.34 15.59 -25.37
N GLY A 285 -1.40 14.81 -25.14
CA GLY A 285 -2.77 15.31 -24.98
C GLY A 285 -3.08 15.87 -23.59
N LEU A 286 -2.18 15.70 -22.63
CA LEU A 286 -2.38 16.15 -21.24
C LEU A 286 -2.14 17.65 -21.06
N PHE A 287 -2.94 18.26 -20.18
CA PHE A 287 -2.78 19.65 -19.77
C PHE A 287 -1.52 19.85 -18.92
N THR A 288 -0.68 20.80 -19.31
CA THR A 288 0.55 21.19 -18.61
C THR A 288 0.56 22.66 -18.20
N ALA A 289 -0.56 23.37 -18.40
CA ALA A 289 -0.65 24.81 -18.23
C ALA A 289 0.44 25.53 -19.06
N ASP A 290 1.34 26.27 -18.41
CA ASP A 290 2.47 26.95 -19.01
C ASP A 290 3.82 26.31 -18.66
N GLN A 291 3.82 25.08 -18.13
CA GLN A 291 5.04 24.35 -17.80
C GLN A 291 5.73 23.83 -19.06
N ASN A 292 6.99 24.22 -19.23
CA ASN A 292 7.88 23.67 -20.25
C ASN A 292 8.55 22.40 -19.72
N LEU A 293 8.02 21.25 -20.15
CA LEU A 293 8.54 19.95 -19.73
C LEU A 293 9.86 19.63 -20.43
N ARG A 294 10.81 19.09 -19.67
CA ARG A 294 12.13 18.70 -20.21
C ARG A 294 12.04 17.43 -21.06
N ASN A 295 13.11 17.21 -21.81
CA ASN A 295 13.38 15.96 -22.50
C ASN A 295 14.25 15.05 -21.62
N ASN A 296 14.07 13.73 -21.76
CA ASN A 296 14.98 12.74 -21.23
C ASN A 296 16.29 12.71 -22.05
N ASN A 297 17.24 11.88 -21.60
CA ASN A 297 18.51 11.64 -22.29
C ASN A 297 18.36 11.00 -23.68
N LEU A 298 17.15 10.63 -24.09
CA LEU A 298 16.82 10.07 -25.41
C LEU A 298 16.24 11.13 -26.37
N GLY A 299 16.14 12.39 -25.93
CA GLY A 299 15.81 13.54 -26.78
C GLY A 299 14.33 13.90 -26.88
N TYR A 300 13.46 13.33 -26.04
CA TYR A 300 12.03 13.66 -26.00
C TYR A 300 11.49 13.68 -24.57
N SER A 301 10.36 14.34 -24.36
CA SER A 301 9.69 14.36 -23.06
C SER A 301 9.01 13.01 -22.82
N SER A 302 9.51 12.25 -21.85
CA SER A 302 8.97 10.93 -21.49
C SER A 302 7.94 10.99 -20.36
N ALA A 303 7.29 9.86 -20.07
CA ALA A 303 6.24 9.72 -19.06
C ALA A 303 6.72 9.98 -17.62
N VAL A 304 8.03 10.21 -17.39
CA VAL A 304 8.52 10.71 -16.10
C VAL A 304 8.36 12.22 -15.94
N PHE A 305 8.08 12.96 -17.02
CA PHE A 305 7.83 14.39 -16.99
C PHE A 305 6.33 14.66 -17.02
N THR A 306 5.83 15.26 -15.95
CA THR A 306 4.44 15.73 -15.83
C THR A 306 4.43 17.19 -15.40
N ARG A 307 3.24 17.81 -15.36
CA ARG A 307 3.08 19.15 -14.77
C ARG A 307 3.59 19.22 -13.32
N GLN A 308 3.38 18.15 -12.55
CA GLN A 308 3.81 18.07 -11.15
C GLN A 308 5.29 17.66 -11.00
N ASN A 309 5.87 17.00 -12.01
CA ASN A 309 7.27 16.60 -12.05
C ASN A 309 8.00 17.07 -13.34
N PRO A 310 8.13 18.40 -13.58
CA PRO A 310 8.71 18.90 -14.83
C PRO A 310 10.23 18.71 -14.95
N ASN A 311 10.90 18.36 -13.84
CA ASN A 311 12.36 18.29 -13.73
C ASN A 311 12.92 16.88 -13.44
N ASP A 312 12.11 15.81 -13.57
CA ASP A 312 12.54 14.42 -13.33
C ASP A 312 13.12 14.19 -11.91
N ASN A 313 12.43 14.70 -10.90
CA ASN A 313 12.75 14.46 -9.49
C ASN A 313 12.33 13.03 -9.10
N ARG A 314 13.15 12.03 -9.46
CA ARG A 314 12.84 10.60 -9.25
C ARG A 314 12.58 10.24 -7.79
N ARG A 315 11.55 9.43 -7.55
CA ARG A 315 11.19 8.85 -6.25
C ARG A 315 11.06 7.33 -6.41
N GLY A 316 11.99 6.58 -5.83
CA GLY A 316 12.10 5.14 -6.09
C GLY A 316 12.04 4.78 -7.59
N TYR A 317 11.12 3.89 -7.93
CA TYR A 317 10.75 3.46 -9.28
C TYR A 317 9.28 3.78 -9.62
N GLU A 318 8.74 4.83 -9.02
CA GLU A 318 7.39 5.32 -9.34
C GLU A 318 7.35 5.97 -10.73
N CYS A 319 6.31 5.68 -11.52
CA CYS A 319 6.04 6.37 -12.78
C CYS A 319 5.14 7.61 -12.55
N PRO A 320 5.65 8.86 -12.69
CA PRO A 320 4.90 10.09 -12.43
C PRO A 320 3.60 10.24 -13.24
N GLU A 321 3.59 9.85 -14.52
CA GLU A 321 2.37 9.93 -15.33
C GLU A 321 1.29 8.94 -14.88
N GLU A 322 1.66 7.74 -14.41
CA GLU A 322 0.72 6.77 -13.83
C GLU A 322 0.17 7.26 -12.49
N ARG A 323 1.03 7.87 -11.67
CA ARG A 323 0.63 8.48 -10.41
C ARG A 323 -0.38 9.61 -10.63
N ASP A 324 -0.03 10.57 -11.48
CA ASP A 324 -0.77 11.82 -11.66
C ASP A 324 -2.10 11.67 -12.41
N TYR A 325 -2.23 10.66 -13.28
CA TYR A 325 -3.38 10.51 -14.16
C TYR A 325 -4.01 9.12 -14.06
N TRP A 326 -5.26 9.10 -13.59
CA TRP A 326 -6.07 7.89 -13.50
C TRP A 326 -7.49 8.13 -14.04
N PRO A 327 -8.12 7.15 -14.72
CA PRO A 327 -7.59 5.83 -15.13
C PRO A 327 -6.41 5.92 -16.09
N TYR A 328 -5.37 5.10 -15.87
CA TYR A 328 -4.16 5.14 -16.70
C TYR A 328 -4.37 4.42 -18.03
N TRP A 329 -3.78 4.92 -19.13
CA TRP A 329 -3.96 4.38 -20.48
C TRP A 329 -2.92 3.35 -20.90
N HIS A 330 -1.85 3.18 -20.12
CA HIS A 330 -0.88 2.10 -20.27
C HIS A 330 -1.00 1.08 -19.13
N PRO A 331 -0.40 -0.11 -19.27
CA PRO A 331 -0.40 -1.09 -18.19
C PRO A 331 0.17 -0.51 -16.89
N SER A 332 -0.55 -0.70 -15.79
CA SER A 332 -0.14 -0.38 -14.43
C SER A 332 -0.07 -1.66 -13.60
N PRO A 333 0.86 -1.78 -12.64
CA PRO A 333 0.88 -2.89 -11.69
C PRO A 333 -0.15 -2.72 -10.55
N TRP A 334 -0.84 -1.58 -10.50
CA TRP A 334 -1.80 -1.24 -9.45
C TRP A 334 -3.22 -1.69 -9.81
N VAL A 335 -3.79 -2.55 -8.97
CA VAL A 335 -5.19 -3.01 -9.08
C VAL A 335 -6.10 -2.02 -8.34
N ASP A 336 -7.18 -1.61 -8.97
CA ASP A 336 -8.13 -0.64 -8.42
C ASP A 336 -9.10 -1.30 -7.43
N ILE A 337 -9.25 -0.73 -6.22
CA ILE A 337 -10.19 -1.22 -5.20
C ILE A 337 -11.47 -0.40 -5.27
N ALA A 338 -11.33 0.92 -5.04
CA ALA A 338 -12.44 1.84 -4.98
C ALA A 338 -11.98 3.25 -5.39
N VAL A 339 -12.92 4.00 -5.94
CA VAL A 339 -12.84 5.44 -6.17
C VAL A 339 -13.90 6.13 -5.33
N LEU A 340 -13.45 6.98 -4.40
CA LEU A 340 -14.31 7.87 -3.64
C LEU A 340 -14.19 9.26 -4.25
N THR A 341 -15.25 9.70 -4.95
CA THR A 341 -15.24 10.95 -5.72
C THR A 341 -16.47 11.79 -5.42
N ASP A 342 -16.33 13.11 -5.54
CA ASP A 342 -17.47 14.02 -5.58
C ASP A 342 -18.18 14.09 -6.94
N ARG A 343 -17.55 13.56 -8.00
CA ARG A 343 -18.09 13.45 -9.36
C ARG A 343 -18.64 12.07 -9.62
N SER A 344 -19.70 11.71 -8.89
CA SER A 344 -20.38 10.42 -9.07
C SER A 344 -20.97 10.21 -10.47
N ASP A 345 -21.20 11.30 -11.22
CA ASP A 345 -21.55 11.24 -12.65
C ASP A 345 -20.47 10.62 -13.54
N LEU A 346 -19.20 10.62 -13.08
CA LEU A 346 -18.07 9.98 -13.78
C LEU A 346 -17.86 8.52 -13.38
N CYS A 347 -18.66 7.96 -12.46
CA CYS A 347 -18.55 6.56 -12.05
C CYS A 347 -18.57 5.57 -13.23
N PRO A 348 -19.49 5.68 -14.22
CA PRO A 348 -19.50 4.77 -15.37
C PRO A 348 -18.18 4.80 -16.15
N PHE A 349 -17.57 5.98 -16.29
CA PHE A 349 -16.27 6.15 -16.93
C PHE A 349 -15.16 5.48 -16.13
N TYR A 350 -15.06 5.74 -14.83
CA TYR A 350 -14.03 5.14 -13.97
C TYR A 350 -14.09 3.62 -13.93
N GLN A 351 -15.30 3.07 -13.83
CA GLN A 351 -15.51 1.62 -13.80
C GLN A 351 -15.18 0.95 -15.14
N ALA A 352 -15.55 1.58 -16.26
CA ALA A 352 -15.28 1.04 -17.60
C ALA A 352 -13.81 1.17 -18.02
N GLU A 353 -13.11 2.23 -17.59
CA GLU A 353 -11.73 2.49 -17.97
C GLU A 353 -10.69 1.91 -17.02
N SER A 354 -11.08 1.39 -15.86
CA SER A 354 -10.15 0.69 -14.96
C SER A 354 -9.49 -0.51 -15.64
N GLN A 355 -8.20 -0.73 -15.37
CA GLN A 355 -7.48 -1.90 -15.88
C GLN A 355 -7.99 -3.21 -15.29
N ASN A 356 -8.79 -3.16 -14.21
CA ASN A 356 -9.45 -4.34 -13.67
C ASN A 356 -10.27 -5.09 -14.73
N VAL A 357 -11.00 -4.34 -15.57
CA VAL A 357 -11.93 -4.87 -16.57
C VAL A 357 -11.52 -4.55 -18.01
N LYS A 358 -10.65 -3.56 -18.23
CA LYS A 358 -10.22 -3.12 -19.56
C LYS A 358 -8.71 -3.23 -19.76
N GLY A 359 -8.29 -4.08 -20.69
CA GLY A 359 -6.87 -4.23 -21.03
C GLY A 359 -6.26 -2.95 -21.61
N LYS A 360 -4.94 -2.81 -21.46
CA LYS A 360 -4.20 -1.59 -21.83
C LYS A 360 -3.16 -1.89 -22.88
N HIS A 361 -3.10 -1.06 -23.91
CA HIS A 361 -2.15 -1.27 -25.00
C HIS A 361 -0.83 -0.54 -24.78
N PHE A 362 0.21 -1.05 -25.42
CA PHE A 362 1.55 -0.51 -25.36
C PHE A 362 2.42 -1.04 -26.51
N CYS A 363 3.51 -0.34 -26.82
CA CYS A 363 4.38 -0.69 -27.93
C CYS A 363 5.57 -1.52 -27.45
N ARG A 364 5.83 -2.63 -28.14
CA ARG A 364 6.97 -3.53 -27.90
C ARG A 364 8.03 -3.39 -28.98
N ASN A 365 9.26 -3.69 -28.58
CA ASN A 365 10.41 -3.72 -29.47
C ASN A 365 10.27 -4.85 -30.51
N THR A 366 10.93 -4.68 -31.64
CA THR A 366 11.11 -5.72 -32.66
C THR A 366 12.52 -5.60 -33.23
N ARG A 367 12.93 -6.55 -34.08
CA ARG A 367 14.19 -6.43 -34.85
C ARG A 367 14.28 -5.13 -35.67
N ARG A 368 13.15 -4.62 -36.16
CA ARG A 368 13.09 -3.37 -36.94
C ARG A 368 13.04 -2.12 -36.06
N CYS A 369 12.76 -2.28 -34.76
CA CYS A 369 12.60 -1.18 -33.83
C CYS A 369 13.03 -1.54 -32.42
N THR A 370 14.30 -1.24 -32.10
CA THR A 370 14.91 -1.57 -30.80
C THR A 370 14.54 -0.58 -29.68
N ASN A 371 13.80 0.49 -29.99
CA ASN A 371 13.26 1.43 -28.99
C ASN A 371 11.79 1.80 -29.21
N CYS A 372 10.99 0.82 -29.63
CA CYS A 372 9.56 1.04 -29.86
C CYS A 372 8.75 1.23 -28.58
N ILE A 373 9.27 0.83 -27.41
CA ILE A 373 8.73 1.19 -26.08
C ILE A 373 8.48 2.70 -25.93
N ARG A 374 9.19 3.53 -26.72
CA ARG A 374 8.95 4.97 -26.82
C ARG A 374 7.50 5.32 -27.20
N PHE A 375 6.90 4.59 -28.13
CA PHE A 375 5.64 5.03 -28.73
C PHE A 375 4.44 4.64 -27.87
N ASN A 376 3.62 5.64 -27.56
CA ASN A 376 2.45 5.51 -26.70
C ASN A 376 1.12 5.36 -27.47
N ASN A 377 1.18 5.24 -28.80
CA ASN A 377 0.01 5.03 -29.66
C ASN A 377 0.33 4.05 -30.79
N GLU A 378 -0.71 3.40 -31.28
CA GLU A 378 -0.65 2.35 -32.29
C GLU A 378 -0.03 2.84 -33.61
N ALA A 379 -0.44 4.02 -34.07
CA ALA A 379 -0.02 4.57 -35.36
C ALA A 379 1.51 4.74 -35.40
N GLN A 380 2.09 5.40 -34.40
CA GLN A 380 3.54 5.57 -34.31
C GLN A 380 4.27 4.26 -34.06
N CYS A 381 3.70 3.37 -33.23
CA CYS A 381 4.27 2.05 -32.97
C CYS A 381 4.45 1.26 -34.27
N LYS A 382 3.36 1.10 -35.04
CA LYS A 382 3.36 0.34 -36.30
C LYS A 382 4.20 1.00 -37.39
N ALA A 383 4.12 2.33 -37.52
CA ALA A 383 4.89 3.08 -38.51
C ALA A 383 6.41 2.94 -38.34
N ASN A 384 6.87 2.73 -37.10
CA ASN A 384 8.29 2.54 -36.80
C ASN A 384 8.68 1.05 -36.70
N GLY A 385 7.80 0.13 -37.08
CA GLY A 385 8.08 -1.31 -37.08
C GLY A 385 7.96 -1.98 -35.71
N GLY A 386 7.37 -1.33 -34.72
CA GLY A 386 7.05 -1.91 -33.40
C GLY A 386 5.81 -2.81 -33.43
N LYS A 387 5.65 -3.62 -32.37
CA LYS A 387 4.44 -4.44 -32.17
C LYS A 387 3.53 -3.75 -31.16
N TRP A 388 2.31 -3.41 -31.57
CA TRP A 388 1.29 -2.86 -30.66
C TRP A 388 0.58 -4.01 -29.96
N VAL A 389 0.76 -4.13 -28.65
CA VAL A 389 0.34 -5.29 -27.85
C VAL A 389 -0.70 -4.85 -26.83
N LEU A 390 -1.70 -5.70 -26.59
CA LEU A 390 -2.66 -5.56 -25.51
C LEU A 390 -2.14 -6.30 -24.28
N HIS A 391 -1.95 -5.59 -23.17
CA HIS A 391 -1.88 -6.21 -21.85
C HIS A 391 -3.31 -6.50 -21.40
N PRO A 392 -3.64 -7.73 -20.97
CA PRO A 392 -4.98 -8.09 -20.54
C PRO A 392 -5.40 -7.28 -19.30
N PRO A 393 -6.72 -7.19 -19.03
CA PRO A 393 -7.21 -6.71 -17.76
C PRO A 393 -6.65 -7.51 -16.58
N HIS A 394 -6.75 -6.98 -15.36
CA HIS A 394 -6.39 -7.75 -14.15
C HIS A 394 -7.37 -8.89 -13.84
N HIS A 395 -8.48 -8.99 -14.57
CA HIS A 395 -9.56 -9.96 -14.31
C HIS A 395 -10.10 -9.81 -12.89
N ARG A 396 -10.32 -8.56 -12.49
CA ARG A 396 -10.93 -8.19 -11.21
C ARG A 396 -12.24 -7.44 -11.44
N PRO A 397 -13.15 -7.42 -10.47
CA PRO A 397 -14.31 -6.55 -10.53
C PRO A 397 -13.89 -5.10 -10.81
N ALA A 398 -14.72 -4.35 -11.53
CA ALA A 398 -14.54 -2.91 -11.65
C ALA A 398 -14.49 -2.27 -10.25
N PRO A 399 -13.71 -1.20 -10.05
CA PRO A 399 -13.61 -0.57 -8.74
C PRO A 399 -14.99 -0.10 -8.25
N GLU A 400 -15.21 -0.22 -6.94
CA GLU A 400 -16.37 0.41 -6.33
C GLU A 400 -16.31 1.93 -6.55
N CYS A 401 -17.40 2.53 -6.99
CA CYS A 401 -17.46 3.98 -7.16
C CYS A 401 -18.45 4.56 -6.15
N LEU A 402 -17.93 5.32 -5.20
CA LEU A 402 -18.65 5.83 -4.05
C LEU A 402 -18.56 7.35 -3.99
N GLN A 403 -19.60 7.99 -3.46
CA GLN A 403 -19.55 9.40 -3.12
C GLN A 403 -18.48 9.62 -2.03
N ALA A 404 -17.53 10.52 -2.28
CA ALA A 404 -16.55 10.86 -1.27
C ALA A 404 -17.21 11.48 -0.03
N ALA A 405 -16.78 11.03 1.14
CA ALA A 405 -17.25 11.58 2.40
C ALA A 405 -16.81 13.05 2.54
N TRP A 406 -17.71 13.89 3.05
CA TRP A 406 -17.34 15.26 3.39
C TRP A 406 -16.30 15.25 4.52
N THR A 407 -15.18 15.97 4.34
CA THR A 407 -14.18 16.16 5.39
C THR A 407 -13.77 17.62 5.53
N ARG A 408 -13.51 18.01 6.78
CA ARG A 408 -13.13 19.39 7.11
C ARG A 408 -11.65 19.66 6.82
N VAL A 409 -11.37 20.78 6.17
CA VAL A 409 -10.01 21.29 5.93
C VAL A 409 -9.25 21.48 7.25
N ASN A 410 -8.03 20.94 7.36
CA ASN A 410 -7.08 21.06 8.47
C ASN A 410 -7.57 20.54 9.84
N HIS A 411 -8.50 19.58 9.88
CA HIS A 411 -9.02 19.00 11.13
C HIS A 411 -8.89 17.47 11.15
N LEU A 412 -7.68 16.97 10.85
CA LEU A 412 -7.37 15.52 10.82
C LEU A 412 -8.37 14.71 9.98
N GLY A 413 -8.86 15.27 8.87
CA GLY A 413 -9.80 14.58 7.99
C GLY A 413 -11.13 14.16 8.65
N ASN A 414 -11.49 14.73 9.81
CA ASN A 414 -12.73 14.38 10.49
C ASN A 414 -13.93 14.61 9.56
N GLY A 415 -14.75 13.57 9.42
CA GLY A 415 -16.01 13.63 8.72
C GLY A 415 -17.01 14.54 9.43
N ARG A 416 -18.20 14.67 8.84
CA ARG A 416 -19.27 15.58 9.31
C ARG A 416 -19.66 15.39 10.79
N HIS A 417 -19.44 14.20 11.34
CA HIS A 417 -19.78 13.83 12.72
C HIS A 417 -18.56 13.66 13.63
N GLY A 418 -17.40 14.17 13.23
CA GLY A 418 -16.16 14.11 14.04
C GLY A 418 -15.47 12.74 14.03
N GLN A 419 -15.95 11.78 13.22
CA GLN A 419 -15.34 10.46 13.07
C GLN A 419 -14.30 10.46 11.94
N PRO A 420 -13.26 9.62 12.03
CA PRO A 420 -12.33 9.37 10.93
C PRO A 420 -13.08 8.84 9.70
N VAL A 421 -12.55 9.13 8.51
CA VAL A 421 -13.05 8.52 7.27
C VAL A 421 -12.45 7.13 7.10
N THR A 422 -13.33 6.17 6.83
CA THR A 422 -12.95 4.77 6.62
C THR A 422 -13.58 4.21 5.36
N TYR A 423 -12.97 3.13 4.86
CA TYR A 423 -13.52 2.29 3.80
C TYR A 423 -13.26 0.82 4.16
N ASN A 424 -14.29 -0.02 4.12
CA ASN A 424 -14.15 -1.45 4.40
C ASN A 424 -13.75 -2.19 3.12
N TRP A 425 -12.46 -2.51 3.01
CA TRP A 425 -11.94 -3.25 1.87
C TRP A 425 -12.12 -4.76 2.08
N THR A 426 -12.87 -5.39 1.18
CA THR A 426 -12.90 -6.86 1.06
C THR A 426 -11.61 -7.34 0.40
N LEU A 427 -10.76 -8.01 1.18
CA LEU A 427 -9.46 -8.49 0.71
C LEU A 427 -9.63 -9.54 -0.39
N PRO A 428 -8.84 -9.48 -1.48
CA PRO A 428 -9.01 -10.36 -2.62
C PRO A 428 -8.56 -11.80 -2.30
N TYR A 429 -9.05 -12.74 -3.10
CA TYR A 429 -8.45 -14.08 -3.22
C TYR A 429 -7.42 -14.07 -4.36
N LEU A 430 -6.16 -14.41 -4.07
CA LEU A 430 -5.07 -14.33 -5.05
C LEU A 430 -4.53 -15.72 -5.39
N GLU A 431 -4.71 -16.11 -6.64
CA GLU A 431 -4.23 -17.36 -7.23
C GLU A 431 -2.93 -17.14 -8.02
N VAL A 432 -2.11 -18.18 -8.17
CA VAL A 432 -0.96 -18.18 -9.10
C VAL A 432 -1.24 -19.17 -10.23
N GLY A 433 -1.72 -18.66 -11.36
CA GLY A 433 -2.04 -19.46 -12.56
C GLY A 433 -3.50 -19.29 -13.01
N ALA A 434 -3.80 -19.70 -14.25
CA ALA A 434 -5.14 -19.59 -14.85
C ALA A 434 -6.02 -20.85 -14.63
N ASP A 435 -5.51 -21.85 -13.91
CA ASP A 435 -6.20 -23.11 -13.67
C ASP A 435 -7.18 -22.93 -12.50
N ARG A 436 -8.41 -23.47 -12.62
CA ARG A 436 -9.41 -23.53 -11.53
C ARG A 436 -8.98 -24.37 -10.30
N PHE A 437 -7.74 -24.85 -10.30
CA PHE A 437 -7.06 -25.58 -9.24
C PHE A 437 -5.76 -24.88 -8.78
N ALA A 438 -5.53 -23.63 -9.18
CA ALA A 438 -4.42 -22.83 -8.66
C ALA A 438 -4.64 -22.57 -7.17
N GLU A 439 -3.88 -23.28 -6.34
CA GLU A 439 -3.88 -23.07 -4.89
C GLU A 439 -3.47 -21.62 -4.61
N ALA A 440 -4.23 -20.91 -3.77
CA ALA A 440 -3.80 -19.59 -3.32
C ALA A 440 -2.49 -19.73 -2.55
N VAL A 441 -1.58 -18.79 -2.77
CA VAL A 441 -0.28 -18.74 -2.10
C VAL A 441 -0.12 -17.41 -1.37
N PRO A 442 0.75 -17.32 -0.36
CA PRO A 442 1.07 -16.04 0.28
C PRO A 442 1.58 -15.01 -0.72
N HIS A 443 1.13 -13.78 -0.56
CA HIS A 443 1.58 -12.63 -1.33
C HIS A 443 2.12 -11.54 -0.41
N ARG A 444 3.12 -10.80 -0.88
CA ARG A 444 3.54 -9.52 -0.31
C ARG A 444 2.84 -8.41 -1.05
N CYS A 445 2.22 -7.50 -0.32
CA CYS A 445 1.34 -6.49 -0.87
C CYS A 445 1.63 -5.10 -0.29
N VAL A 446 1.29 -4.08 -1.06
CA VAL A 446 1.28 -2.67 -0.63
C VAL A 446 -0.07 -2.06 -1.01
N LEU A 447 -0.64 -1.29 -0.10
CA LEU A 447 -1.83 -0.47 -0.34
C LEU A 447 -1.37 0.96 -0.68
N ARG A 448 -2.02 1.58 -1.66
CA ARG A 448 -1.84 2.97 -2.07
C ARG A 448 -3.17 3.70 -2.01
N LEU A 449 -3.15 4.89 -1.40
CA LEU A 449 -4.22 5.86 -1.50
C LEU A 449 -3.70 7.06 -2.30
N ARG A 450 -4.32 7.34 -3.45
CA ARG A 450 -4.11 8.59 -4.19
C ARG A 450 -5.21 9.57 -3.83
N TYR A 451 -4.82 10.81 -3.61
CA TYR A 451 -5.72 11.92 -3.33
C TYR A 451 -5.50 13.01 -4.38
N ASN A 452 -6.36 13.01 -5.38
CA ASN A 452 -6.40 14.03 -6.42
C ASN A 452 -7.32 15.15 -5.95
N ILE A 453 -6.75 16.33 -5.76
CA ILE A 453 -7.48 17.52 -5.34
C ILE A 453 -7.32 18.62 -6.38
N SER A 454 -8.42 19.29 -6.69
CA SER A 454 -8.41 20.53 -7.44
C SER A 454 -9.35 21.55 -6.80
N THR A 455 -9.09 22.79 -7.11
CA THR A 455 -9.91 23.95 -6.77
C THR A 455 -10.64 24.39 -8.05
N ASP A 456 -11.74 25.14 -7.90
CA ASP A 456 -12.49 25.71 -9.03
C ASP A 456 -11.77 26.88 -9.73
N ASP A 457 -10.44 26.96 -9.64
CA ASP A 457 -9.63 27.96 -10.36
C ASP A 457 -9.69 27.75 -11.88
N TYR A 458 -9.99 26.53 -12.33
CA TYR A 458 -10.32 26.16 -13.71
C TYR A 458 -11.09 24.83 -13.73
N ASP A 459 -11.85 24.57 -14.79
CA ASP A 459 -12.52 23.27 -14.96
C ASP A 459 -11.49 22.20 -15.36
N ALA A 460 -10.99 21.47 -14.35
CA ALA A 460 -9.98 20.43 -14.52
C ALA A 460 -10.41 19.28 -15.45
N TRP A 461 -11.72 19.11 -15.66
CA TRP A 461 -12.26 18.04 -16.52
C TRP A 461 -12.44 18.46 -17.98
N ARG A 462 -12.39 19.77 -18.28
CA ARG A 462 -12.52 20.30 -19.66
C ARG A 462 -11.21 20.74 -20.29
N VAL A 463 -10.12 20.77 -19.53
CA VAL A 463 -8.80 21.14 -20.04
C VAL A 463 -8.01 19.94 -20.56
N ASN A 464 -7.26 20.18 -21.63
CA ASN A 464 -6.33 19.24 -22.24
C ASN A 464 -5.17 20.03 -22.88
N ALA A 465 -4.32 19.37 -23.66
CA ALA A 465 -3.16 20.03 -24.27
C ALA A 465 -3.47 21.24 -25.17
N SER A 466 -4.68 21.35 -25.73
CA SER A 466 -5.10 22.54 -26.51
C SER A 466 -5.20 23.82 -25.68
N PHE A 467 -5.25 23.70 -24.34
CA PHE A 467 -5.24 24.82 -23.40
C PHE A 467 -3.84 25.13 -22.87
N ASN A 468 -2.80 24.41 -23.30
CA ASN A 468 -1.44 24.72 -22.89
C ASN A 468 -0.99 26.05 -23.49
N ASN A 469 -0.24 26.83 -22.72
CA ASN A 469 0.17 28.17 -23.15
C ASN A 469 1.03 28.09 -24.43
N ASN A 470 0.58 28.76 -25.49
CA ASN A 470 1.28 28.84 -26.77
C ASN A 470 1.10 30.23 -27.37
N GLU A 471 2.06 31.11 -27.10
CA GLU A 471 2.04 32.50 -27.58
C GLU A 471 2.03 32.59 -29.11
N GLY A 472 2.73 31.68 -29.80
CA GLY A 472 2.77 31.63 -31.26
C GLY A 472 1.44 31.26 -31.92
N ALA A 473 0.56 30.57 -31.19
CA ALA A 473 -0.78 30.22 -31.63
C ALA A 473 -1.88 31.10 -30.97
N GLY A 474 -1.49 32.10 -30.17
CA GLY A 474 -2.43 32.94 -29.43
C GLY A 474 -3.20 32.23 -28.31
N VAL A 475 -2.75 31.04 -27.89
CA VAL A 475 -3.40 30.26 -26.82
C VAL A 475 -2.85 30.69 -25.47
N VAL A 476 -3.73 31.20 -24.61
CA VAL A 476 -3.41 31.57 -23.23
C VAL A 476 -3.94 30.51 -22.28
N SER A 477 -3.06 29.93 -21.47
CA SER A 477 -3.48 28.92 -20.47
C SER A 477 -4.41 29.54 -19.41
N PRO A 478 -5.45 28.81 -18.95
CA PRO A 478 -6.35 29.25 -17.88
C PRO A 478 -5.62 29.60 -16.57
N VAL A 479 -4.52 28.87 -16.29
CA VAL A 479 -3.63 29.14 -15.16
C VAL A 479 -2.21 29.38 -15.68
N ARG A 480 -1.51 30.37 -15.12
CA ARG A 480 -0.15 30.76 -15.53
C ARG A 480 0.72 30.98 -14.31
N GLN A 481 2.01 30.74 -14.44
CA GLN A 481 3.03 30.93 -13.43
C GLN A 481 3.20 32.42 -13.14
N ASN A 482 3.04 32.79 -11.87
CA ASN A 482 3.19 34.15 -11.37
C ASN A 482 2.62 35.26 -12.29
N PRO A 483 1.32 35.22 -12.66
CA PRO A 483 0.73 36.10 -13.64
C PRO A 483 0.60 37.52 -13.09
N ASN A 484 0.72 38.50 -13.99
CA ASN A 484 0.33 39.87 -13.72
C ASN A 484 -1.16 40.02 -14.05
N VAL A 485 -1.96 40.34 -13.04
CA VAL A 485 -3.41 40.54 -13.17
C VAL A 485 -3.72 42.02 -13.00
N ASP A 486 -4.43 42.59 -13.96
CA ASP A 486 -4.96 43.94 -13.83
C ASP A 486 -6.17 43.92 -12.90
N ILE A 487 -6.10 44.71 -11.84
CA ILE A 487 -7.16 44.82 -10.83
C ILE A 487 -8.10 46.01 -11.10
N GLY A 488 -8.00 46.66 -12.26
CA GLY A 488 -8.83 47.81 -12.63
C GLY A 488 -8.51 49.08 -11.85
N ALA A 489 -7.41 49.09 -11.08
CA ALA A 489 -6.97 50.22 -10.28
C ALA A 489 -5.77 50.92 -10.94
N ARG A 490 -6.04 51.94 -11.77
CA ARG A 490 -5.04 52.87 -12.34
C ARG A 490 -3.83 52.18 -13.02
N ASN A 491 -4.06 51.20 -13.89
CA ASN A 491 -3.01 50.44 -14.58
C ASN A 491 -1.99 49.76 -13.63
N THR A 492 -2.38 49.48 -12.38
CA THR A 492 -1.52 48.77 -11.43
C THR A 492 -1.73 47.27 -11.60
N ALA A 493 -0.72 46.58 -12.11
CA ALA A 493 -0.74 45.12 -12.19
C ALA A 493 -0.33 44.51 -10.84
N LEU A 494 -1.14 43.59 -10.33
CA LEU A 494 -0.78 42.75 -9.19
C LEU A 494 -0.12 41.47 -9.71
N ARG A 495 1.09 41.18 -9.25
CA ARG A 495 1.73 39.90 -9.53
C ARG A 495 1.27 38.86 -8.51
N LEU A 496 0.52 37.85 -8.96
CA LEU A 496 0.13 36.74 -8.10
C LEU A 496 1.33 35.80 -7.90
N ALA A 497 1.47 35.22 -6.72
CA ALA A 497 2.51 34.23 -6.42
C ALA A 497 2.02 32.79 -6.70
N ILE A 498 1.66 32.54 -7.96
CA ILE A 498 1.09 31.27 -8.42
C ILE A 498 2.19 30.34 -8.93
N ASN A 499 2.16 29.08 -8.49
CA ASN A 499 2.94 28.00 -9.08
C ASN A 499 2.02 27.01 -9.82
N THR A 500 2.08 26.94 -11.14
CA THR A 500 1.18 26.07 -11.94
C THR A 500 1.45 24.59 -11.75
N ALA A 501 2.62 24.20 -11.22
CA ALA A 501 2.88 22.84 -10.75
C ALA A 501 2.11 22.49 -9.46
N GLN A 502 1.48 23.47 -8.80
CA GLN A 502 0.74 23.32 -7.55
C GLN A 502 -0.79 23.43 -7.71
N PHE A 503 -1.29 23.75 -8.90
CA PHE A 503 -2.72 23.83 -9.20
C PHE A 503 -3.25 22.47 -9.61
N GLY A 504 -4.16 21.88 -8.85
CA GLY A 504 -4.64 20.51 -9.12
C GLY A 504 -3.51 19.48 -8.92
N ARG A 505 -3.53 18.73 -7.83
CA ARG A 505 -2.39 17.88 -7.46
C ARG A 505 -2.81 16.50 -7.02
N THR A 506 -1.85 15.58 -7.13
CA THR A 506 -1.97 14.22 -6.66
C THR A 506 -1.05 14.04 -5.48
N PHE A 507 -1.65 13.82 -4.32
CA PHE A 507 -0.97 13.37 -3.13
C PHE A 507 -1.14 11.87 -3.01
N GLN A 508 -0.24 11.22 -2.30
CA GLN A 508 -0.44 9.80 -2.00
C GLN A 508 0.24 9.42 -0.70
N ASP A 509 -0.26 8.34 -0.13
CA ASP A 509 0.48 7.56 0.85
C ASP A 509 0.44 6.10 0.46
N ARG A 510 1.45 5.35 0.90
CA ARG A 510 1.56 3.91 0.68
C ARG A 510 1.84 3.20 1.99
N SER A 511 1.20 2.07 2.21
CA SER A 511 1.46 1.25 3.39
C SER A 511 2.90 0.73 3.37
N HIS A 512 3.40 0.28 4.52
CA HIS A 512 4.49 -0.69 4.51
C HIS A 512 4.03 -1.98 3.83
N VAL A 513 4.99 -2.83 3.45
CA VAL A 513 4.68 -4.17 2.93
C VAL A 513 3.93 -4.96 4.02
N PHE A 514 2.84 -5.59 3.61
CA PHE A 514 2.06 -6.53 4.42
C PHE A 514 1.92 -7.86 3.68
N ARG A 515 1.60 -8.93 4.42
CA ARG A 515 1.38 -10.26 3.86
C ARG A 515 -0.10 -10.51 3.69
N LEU A 516 -0.48 -11.07 2.55
CA LEU A 516 -1.82 -11.57 2.30
C LEU A 516 -1.74 -13.09 2.15
N VAL A 517 -2.32 -13.84 3.08
CA VAL A 517 -2.19 -15.30 3.18
C VAL A 517 -3.53 -16.02 2.94
N PRO A 518 -3.54 -17.21 2.34
CA PRO A 518 -4.75 -18.00 2.18
C PRO A 518 -5.40 -18.40 3.51
N ARG A 519 -6.72 -18.59 3.49
CA ARG A 519 -7.45 -19.27 4.56
C ARG A 519 -7.31 -20.79 4.36
N THR A 520 -6.88 -21.51 5.39
CA THR A 520 -6.68 -22.98 5.31
C THR A 520 -7.60 -23.70 6.30
N ASP A 521 -8.47 -24.59 5.79
CA ASP A 521 -9.35 -25.49 6.55
C ASP A 521 -9.00 -26.97 6.25
N GLY A 522 -9.26 -27.92 7.17
CA GLY A 522 -9.08 -29.36 6.90
C GLY A 522 -7.62 -29.85 6.99
N ARG A 523 -7.25 -30.97 6.33
CA ARG A 523 -5.99 -31.76 6.54
C ARG A 523 -4.65 -30.98 6.63
N PHE A 524 -4.60 -29.72 6.22
CA PHE A 524 -3.45 -28.80 6.39
C PHE A 524 -3.43 -28.04 7.74
N THR A 525 -4.51 -28.07 8.52
CA THR A 525 -4.51 -27.70 9.96
C THR A 525 -3.75 -28.70 10.83
N GLY A 526 -3.20 -29.77 10.25
CA GLY A 526 -2.14 -30.55 10.90
C GLY A 526 -0.91 -29.67 11.24
N SER A 527 -0.74 -28.55 10.53
CA SER A 527 0.37 -27.60 10.68
C SER A 527 -0.04 -26.27 11.34
N ARG A 528 -1.33 -25.97 11.54
CA ARG A 528 -1.80 -24.76 12.24
C ARG A 528 -2.62 -25.17 13.48
N PRO A 529 -2.17 -24.89 14.72
CA PRO A 529 -2.83 -25.37 15.92
C PRO A 529 -4.19 -24.67 16.10
N ARG A 530 -5.25 -25.42 15.86
CA ARG A 530 -6.60 -25.00 16.25
C ARG A 530 -6.81 -25.29 17.73
N ALA A 531 -7.31 -24.28 18.43
CA ALA A 531 -7.66 -24.38 19.82
C ALA A 531 -9.01 -25.13 19.94
N ASN A 532 -8.98 -26.35 20.50
CA ASN A 532 -10.00 -27.38 20.27
C ASN A 532 -11.32 -27.10 21.03
N ALA A 533 -12.32 -26.50 20.36
CA ALA A 533 -13.66 -26.31 20.94
C ALA A 533 -14.78 -27.18 20.32
N ASN A 534 -14.53 -27.90 19.22
CA ASN A 534 -15.45 -28.92 18.70
C ASN A 534 -14.82 -29.69 17.53
N VAL A 535 -14.42 -30.93 17.75
CA VAL A 535 -13.97 -31.86 16.69
C VAL A 535 -15.08 -32.21 15.67
N ASN A 536 -16.32 -31.77 15.91
CA ASN A 536 -17.47 -32.01 15.03
C ASN A 536 -17.61 -30.98 13.89
N ASN A 537 -16.94 -29.82 13.97
CA ASN A 537 -16.91 -28.85 12.87
C ASN A 537 -15.51 -28.82 12.29
N ALA A 538 -15.29 -29.42 11.12
CA ALA A 538 -13.97 -29.56 10.51
C ALA A 538 -13.35 -28.24 10.02
N GLU A 539 -14.12 -27.15 9.92
CA GLU A 539 -13.71 -25.88 9.30
C GLU A 539 -13.65 -24.74 10.34
N PHE A 540 -12.49 -24.10 10.47
CA PHE A 540 -12.29 -22.91 11.32
C PHE A 540 -12.68 -21.64 10.57
N PHE A 541 -12.14 -21.45 9.36
CA PHE A 541 -12.51 -20.33 8.50
C PHE A 541 -13.85 -20.60 7.82
N GLY A 542 -13.97 -21.73 7.11
CA GLY A 542 -15.09 -22.05 6.25
C GLY A 542 -15.53 -20.83 5.42
N LYS A 543 -16.84 -20.62 5.33
CA LYS A 543 -17.44 -19.43 4.70
C LYS A 543 -17.77 -18.31 5.71
N ARG A 544 -17.09 -18.25 6.86
CA ARG A 544 -17.29 -17.20 7.87
C ARG A 544 -16.68 -15.88 7.39
N ARG A 545 -17.29 -14.74 7.77
CA ARG A 545 -16.67 -13.43 7.52
C ARG A 545 -15.58 -13.20 8.56
N LEU A 546 -14.48 -12.59 8.15
CA LEU A 546 -13.34 -12.27 9.01
C LEU A 546 -13.14 -10.75 9.03
N TYR A 547 -13.18 -10.14 10.21
CA TYR A 547 -12.90 -8.70 10.39
C TYR A 547 -11.52 -8.50 10.98
N ASN A 548 -10.75 -7.55 10.46
CA ASN A 548 -9.46 -7.17 11.02
C ASN A 548 -9.64 -6.04 12.04
N LEU A 549 -9.22 -6.29 13.28
CA LEU A 549 -9.12 -5.32 14.35
C LEU A 549 -7.63 -5.02 14.61
N ASN A 550 -7.20 -3.84 14.20
CA ASN A 550 -5.80 -3.44 14.26
C ASN A 550 -5.59 -2.27 15.23
N VAL A 551 -4.35 -1.78 15.27
CA VAL A 551 -3.94 -0.58 15.99
C VAL A 551 -3.40 0.46 15.01
N ARG A 552 -3.93 1.67 15.07
CA ARG A 552 -3.41 2.85 14.36
C ARG A 552 -2.50 3.67 15.27
N GLY A 553 -1.85 4.68 14.70
CA GLY A 553 -1.19 5.73 15.46
C GLY A 553 0.22 5.41 15.95
N LYS A 554 0.82 6.37 16.66
CA LYS A 554 2.16 6.25 17.26
C LYS A 554 2.22 6.92 18.63
N ARG A 555 3.30 6.69 19.38
CA ARG A 555 3.47 7.27 20.72
C ARG A 555 3.56 8.80 20.65
N GLY A 556 2.97 9.47 21.64
CA GLY A 556 2.94 10.93 21.72
C GLY A 556 1.53 11.44 22.00
N ASN A 557 1.42 12.72 22.34
CA ASN A 557 0.14 13.42 22.35
C ASN A 557 -0.25 13.90 20.94
N ILE A 558 -1.49 14.37 20.77
CA ILE A 558 -2.02 14.86 19.49
C ILE A 558 -1.12 15.88 18.77
N VAL A 559 -0.41 16.75 19.49
CA VAL A 559 0.49 17.77 18.90
C VAL A 559 1.84 17.14 18.48
N GLN A 560 2.32 16.16 19.24
CA GLN A 560 3.57 15.45 18.99
C GLN A 560 3.45 14.46 17.82
N THR A 561 2.31 13.79 17.69
CA THR A 561 2.07 12.80 16.63
C THR A 561 1.65 13.45 15.32
N PHE A 562 1.05 14.64 15.35
CA PHE A 562 0.61 15.38 14.18
C PHE A 562 1.72 15.48 13.11
N PRO A 563 1.42 15.22 11.82
CA PRO A 563 0.09 14.98 11.25
C PRO A 563 -0.37 13.50 11.19
N ALA A 564 0.36 12.59 11.85
CA ALA A 564 -0.18 11.27 12.17
C ALA A 564 -1.12 11.37 13.39
N VAL A 565 -1.62 10.23 13.87
CA VAL A 565 -2.52 10.18 15.04
C VAL A 565 -1.89 9.45 16.23
N GLU A 566 -2.48 9.67 17.40
CA GLU A 566 -2.18 8.92 18.62
C GLU A 566 -2.63 7.46 18.46
N TYR A 567 -2.07 6.58 19.29
CA TYR A 567 -2.50 5.20 19.38
C TYR A 567 -3.99 5.06 19.60
N ASP A 568 -4.61 4.14 18.86
CA ASP A 568 -6.00 3.75 19.04
C ASP A 568 -6.30 2.43 18.32
N PHE A 569 -7.42 1.81 18.65
CA PHE A 569 -7.95 0.67 17.92
C PHE A 569 -8.65 1.11 16.63
N VAL A 570 -8.58 0.26 15.61
CA VAL A 570 -9.25 0.49 14.33
C VAL A 570 -9.81 -0.82 13.77
N PRO A 571 -11.14 -0.94 13.60
CA PRO A 571 -12.15 0.03 14.05
C PRO A 571 -12.22 0.12 15.58
N ASN A 572 -12.62 1.28 16.09
CA ASN A 572 -12.86 1.50 17.52
C ASN A 572 -14.21 0.91 17.98
N HIS A 573 -15.18 0.81 17.07
CA HIS A 573 -16.45 0.12 17.25
C HIS A 573 -16.61 -0.97 16.19
N LEU A 574 -16.60 -2.24 16.61
CA LEU A 574 -16.75 -3.40 15.76
C LEU A 574 -18.06 -4.12 16.10
N HIS A 575 -18.97 -4.23 15.14
CA HIS A 575 -20.23 -4.95 15.26
C HIS A 575 -20.20 -6.14 14.30
N ILE A 576 -20.38 -7.35 14.82
CA ILE A 576 -20.28 -8.61 14.06
C ILE A 576 -21.36 -9.60 14.50
N SER A 577 -21.60 -10.63 13.70
CA SER A 577 -22.47 -11.75 14.07
C SER A 577 -21.69 -12.83 14.83
N GLU A 578 -22.36 -13.67 15.63
CA GLU A 578 -21.75 -14.81 16.35
C GLU A 578 -21.02 -15.85 15.45
N GLY A 579 -21.38 -15.88 14.16
CA GLY A 579 -20.71 -16.70 13.15
C GLY A 579 -19.41 -16.12 12.58
N ASP A 580 -19.14 -14.84 12.83
CA ASP A 580 -18.00 -14.13 12.26
C ASP A 580 -16.71 -14.34 13.08
N LEU A 581 -15.57 -14.06 12.44
CA LEU A 581 -14.24 -14.14 13.02
C LEU A 581 -13.65 -12.74 13.17
N VAL A 582 -12.77 -12.56 14.16
CA VAL A 582 -12.01 -11.33 14.36
C VAL A 582 -10.52 -11.67 14.40
N HIS A 583 -9.74 -11.09 13.51
CA HIS A 583 -8.28 -11.13 13.56
C HIS A 583 -7.77 -9.89 14.31
N ILE A 584 -7.08 -10.10 15.43
CA ILE A 584 -6.54 -9.03 16.26
C ILE A 584 -5.02 -9.06 16.17
N GLN A 585 -4.41 -7.98 15.68
CA GLN A 585 -2.95 -7.83 15.54
C GLN A 585 -2.51 -6.37 15.68
N TRP A 586 -1.20 -6.12 15.78
CA TRP A 586 -0.65 -4.77 15.68
C TRP A 586 0.83 -4.75 15.29
N ALA A 587 1.25 -3.63 14.71
CA ALA A 587 2.65 -3.32 14.45
C ALA A 587 3.11 -2.15 15.33
N GLY A 588 4.31 -2.26 15.91
CA GLY A 588 4.96 -1.21 16.70
C GLY A 588 6.45 -1.10 16.35
N SER A 589 7.06 0.04 16.69
CA SER A 589 8.46 0.39 16.43
C SER A 589 9.29 0.64 17.71
N ASN A 590 10.59 0.44 17.63
CA ASN A 590 11.62 0.71 18.65
C ASN A 590 12.46 1.95 18.32
N THR A 591 12.03 2.71 17.31
CA THR A 591 12.74 3.87 16.77
C THR A 591 11.89 5.13 16.71
N HIS A 592 10.67 5.14 17.22
CA HIS A 592 9.81 6.34 17.20
C HIS A 592 10.25 7.37 18.24
N ASN A 593 11.03 8.37 17.82
CA ASN A 593 11.48 9.46 18.70
C ASN A 593 11.36 10.82 18.01
N ASN A 594 10.73 11.79 18.68
CA ASN A 594 10.56 13.17 18.22
C ASN A 594 11.56 14.15 18.87
N GLY A 595 12.62 13.65 19.51
CA GLY A 595 13.58 14.44 20.28
C GLY A 595 13.05 14.84 21.66
N ASN A 596 13.86 15.56 22.44
CA ASN A 596 13.47 16.06 23.76
C ASN A 596 12.31 17.07 23.63
N PRO A 597 11.42 17.20 24.65
CA PRO A 597 10.38 18.21 24.65
C PRO A 597 10.93 19.59 24.32
N ALA A 598 10.39 20.18 23.26
CA ALA A 598 10.66 21.55 22.85
C ALA A 598 9.49 22.43 23.27
N GLY A 599 9.74 23.73 23.47
CA GLY A 599 8.71 24.67 23.92
C GLY A 599 7.53 24.85 22.96
N ASP A 600 7.57 24.27 21.76
CA ASP A 600 6.50 24.28 20.76
C ASP A 600 5.46 23.15 20.94
N GLY A 601 5.70 22.22 21.86
CA GLY A 601 4.85 21.05 22.11
C GLY A 601 4.87 19.97 21.03
N GLN A 602 5.67 20.15 19.96
CA GLN A 602 5.76 19.21 18.83
C GLN A 602 6.85 18.15 19.02
N ALA A 603 7.87 18.44 19.83
CA ALA A 603 8.89 17.48 20.21
C ALA A 603 8.52 16.72 21.50
N GLY A 604 9.22 15.60 21.73
CA GLY A 604 8.88 14.65 22.78
C GLY A 604 7.91 13.56 22.30
N ASP A 605 7.82 12.53 23.12
CA ASP A 605 7.09 11.29 22.86
C ASP A 605 6.28 10.91 24.10
N ALA A 606 5.33 11.77 24.50
CA ALA A 606 4.53 11.56 25.69
C ALA A 606 3.80 10.21 25.64
N GLY A 607 3.75 9.52 26.79
CA GLY A 607 3.21 8.17 26.96
C GLY A 607 4.01 7.42 28.02
N GLU A 608 3.58 6.22 28.41
CA GLU A 608 4.28 5.47 29.46
C GLU A 608 5.38 4.56 28.92
N GLY A 609 6.35 4.25 29.78
CA GLY A 609 7.50 3.39 29.50
C GLY A 609 8.59 4.01 28.62
N ARG A 610 9.50 3.16 28.13
CA ARG A 610 10.72 3.58 27.43
C ARG A 610 10.38 4.49 26.25
N GLY A 611 10.91 5.71 26.28
CA GLY A 611 10.84 6.63 25.15
C GLY A 611 11.47 6.02 23.89
N GLY A 612 11.01 6.43 22.71
CA GLY A 612 11.44 5.79 21.48
C GLY A 612 10.62 4.56 21.06
N THR A 613 9.73 4.07 21.94
CA THR A 613 9.07 2.78 21.75
C THR A 613 7.56 2.83 21.69
N ASP A 614 7.06 2.14 20.69
CA ASP A 614 5.68 1.91 20.37
C ASP A 614 5.32 0.52 20.90
N ARG A 615 4.38 0.48 21.84
CA ARG A 615 3.92 -0.74 22.52
C ARG A 615 2.41 -0.73 22.62
N HIS A 616 1.84 -1.91 22.51
CA HIS A 616 0.40 -2.11 22.61
C HIS A 616 0.09 -3.45 23.24
N ASN A 617 -1.06 -3.54 23.91
CA ASN A 617 -1.64 -4.80 24.34
C ASN A 617 -3.17 -4.73 24.24
N PHE A 618 -3.84 -5.82 24.55
CA PHE A 618 -5.29 -5.92 24.48
C PHE A 618 -5.80 -6.58 25.76
N VAL A 619 -6.55 -5.84 26.55
CA VAL A 619 -7.17 -6.32 27.80
C VAL A 619 -8.64 -5.90 27.86
N GLU A 620 -9.47 -6.73 28.45
CA GLU A 620 -10.87 -6.37 28.71
C GLU A 620 -10.97 -5.35 29.84
N LEU A 621 -11.97 -4.48 29.77
CA LEU A 621 -12.34 -3.55 30.84
C LEU A 621 -13.20 -4.24 31.90
N ARG A 622 -12.91 -3.99 33.19
CA ARG A 622 -13.57 -4.64 34.34
C ARG A 622 -15.09 -4.50 34.37
N ARG A 623 -15.62 -3.37 33.89
CA ARG A 623 -17.07 -3.11 33.87
C ARG A 623 -17.52 -2.89 32.43
N ARG A 624 -18.76 -3.30 32.13
CA ARG A 624 -19.42 -3.05 30.83
C ARG A 624 -19.64 -1.56 30.49
N GLN A 625 -19.18 -0.64 31.34
CA GLN A 625 -19.29 0.80 31.15
C GLN A 625 -17.95 1.36 30.63
N PHE A 626 -18.02 2.11 29.52
CA PHE A 626 -16.87 2.74 28.86
C PHE A 626 -16.17 3.83 29.70
N GLY A 627 -16.83 4.29 30.77
CA GLY A 627 -16.35 5.39 31.63
C GLY A 627 -15.26 4.99 32.63
N GLU A 628 -15.00 3.70 32.83
CA GLU A 628 -13.88 3.22 33.64
C GLU A 628 -12.74 2.72 32.75
N SER A 629 -11.55 2.62 33.36
CA SER A 629 -10.33 2.26 32.63
C SER A 629 -9.46 1.30 33.45
N PHE A 630 -10.13 0.42 34.18
CA PHE A 630 -9.50 -0.65 34.93
C PHE A 630 -9.58 -1.94 34.12
N PRO A 631 -8.46 -2.66 33.93
CA PRO A 631 -8.49 -3.97 33.29
C PRO A 631 -9.28 -4.97 34.16
N ALA A 632 -10.03 -5.86 33.51
CA ALA A 632 -10.68 -6.99 34.17
C ALA A 632 -9.64 -8.00 34.65
N THR A 633 -9.84 -8.59 35.84
CA THR A 633 -9.06 -9.77 36.24
C THR A 633 -9.53 -10.99 35.44
N TRP A 634 -8.80 -12.11 35.52
CA TRP A 634 -9.23 -13.34 34.87
C TRP A 634 -10.60 -13.80 35.39
N GLU A 635 -10.89 -13.65 36.67
CA GLU A 635 -12.16 -14.02 37.30
C GLU A 635 -13.34 -13.22 36.72
N GLU A 636 -13.12 -11.97 36.33
CA GLU A 636 -14.12 -11.07 35.77
C GLU A 636 -14.11 -11.01 34.23
N ASN A 637 -13.08 -11.57 33.58
CA ASN A 637 -12.93 -11.56 32.12
C ASN A 637 -14.08 -12.31 31.44
N THR A 638 -14.78 -11.66 30.52
CA THR A 638 -15.84 -12.26 29.72
C THR A 638 -15.44 -12.46 28.26
N ILE A 639 -14.58 -11.62 27.69
CA ILE A 639 -14.23 -11.72 26.26
C ILE A 639 -13.51 -13.04 25.93
N PHE A 640 -12.49 -13.40 26.72
CA PHE A 640 -11.75 -14.65 26.50
C PHE A 640 -12.46 -15.85 27.12
N LYS A 641 -13.28 -15.67 28.17
CA LYS A 641 -14.15 -16.75 28.67
C LYS A 641 -15.24 -17.14 27.68
N ASN A 642 -15.75 -16.17 26.92
CA ASN A 642 -16.73 -16.36 25.86
C ASN A 642 -16.09 -16.60 24.48
N MET A 643 -14.77 -16.78 24.42
CA MET A 643 -14.09 -17.25 23.22
C MET A 643 -14.57 -18.67 22.91
N VAL A 644 -15.10 -18.86 21.70
CA VAL A 644 -15.70 -20.12 21.24
C VAL A 644 -14.80 -20.87 20.28
N ASP A 645 -13.87 -20.17 19.61
CA ASP A 645 -12.83 -20.78 18.78
C ASP A 645 -11.65 -19.81 18.67
N ALA A 646 -10.45 -20.33 18.46
CA ALA A 646 -9.26 -19.52 18.25
C ALA A 646 -8.24 -20.21 17.34
N LEU A 647 -7.56 -19.41 16.53
CA LEU A 647 -6.45 -19.82 15.69
C LEU A 647 -5.28 -18.85 15.88
N ASP A 648 -4.08 -19.40 16.02
CA ASP A 648 -2.86 -18.60 15.96
C ASP A 648 -2.57 -18.16 14.53
N ALA A 649 -2.43 -16.85 14.31
CA ALA A 649 -2.19 -16.29 12.99
C ALA A 649 -0.74 -16.48 12.49
N HIS A 650 0.19 -16.98 13.31
CA HIS A 650 1.63 -17.11 13.02
C HIS A 650 2.05 -18.43 12.33
N ALA A 651 1.16 -19.41 12.16
CA ALA A 651 1.58 -20.82 12.10
C ALA A 651 1.98 -21.44 10.73
N GLU A 652 2.34 -20.70 9.67
CA GLU A 652 2.61 -21.34 8.34
C GLU A 652 4.02 -21.24 7.75
N PHE A 653 4.98 -20.52 8.32
CA PHE A 653 6.31 -20.39 7.69
C PHE A 653 7.43 -20.45 8.74
N GLU A 654 8.36 -21.38 8.55
CA GLU A 654 9.41 -21.79 9.50
C GLU A 654 10.42 -20.69 9.90
N GLU A 655 11.12 -20.96 11.00
CA GLU A 655 12.41 -20.37 11.47
C GLU A 655 12.47 -18.96 12.09
N GLU A 656 11.42 -18.43 12.72
CA GLU A 656 11.54 -17.25 13.60
C GLU A 656 11.34 -17.58 15.10
N PRO A 657 12.14 -17.01 16.03
CA PRO A 657 12.16 -17.36 17.45
C PRO A 657 10.87 -16.96 18.21
N HIS A 658 9.91 -16.32 17.54
CA HIS A 658 8.64 -15.86 18.12
C HIS A 658 7.43 -16.76 17.82
N THR A 659 7.62 -17.89 17.13
CA THR A 659 6.58 -18.90 16.84
C THR A 659 5.98 -19.54 18.10
N ILE A 660 4.67 -19.44 18.28
CA ILE A 660 3.92 -20.39 19.10
C ILE A 660 3.96 -21.71 18.32
N SER A 661 4.76 -22.66 18.80
CA SER A 661 4.82 -24.00 18.24
C SER A 661 3.40 -24.57 18.13
N THR A 662 3.13 -25.25 17.04
CA THR A 662 1.89 -25.99 16.71
C THR A 662 1.47 -27.01 17.79
N THR A 663 2.28 -27.17 18.83
CA THR A 663 2.09 -28.02 20.00
C THR A 663 1.52 -27.30 21.24
N LEU A 664 1.58 -25.97 21.35
CA LEU A 664 1.33 -25.26 22.62
C LEU A 664 -0.13 -25.32 23.12
N ASP A 665 -1.11 -25.38 22.23
CA ASP A 665 -2.55 -25.43 22.59
C ASP A 665 -3.23 -26.76 22.23
N ARG A 666 -2.52 -27.64 21.53
CA ARG A 666 -3.09 -28.89 21.03
C ARG A 666 -3.26 -29.89 22.17
N GLY A 667 -4.49 -30.38 22.37
CA GLY A 667 -4.80 -31.39 23.37
C GLY A 667 -4.90 -30.86 24.81
N ARG A 668 -4.86 -29.54 25.01
CA ARG A 668 -5.04 -28.89 26.31
C ARG A 668 -6.51 -28.71 26.66
N ASP A 669 -6.77 -28.55 27.96
CA ASP A 669 -8.07 -28.14 28.46
C ASP A 669 -8.45 -26.76 27.89
N TRP A 670 -9.72 -26.61 27.49
CA TRP A 670 -10.18 -25.42 26.80
C TRP A 670 -10.13 -24.17 27.67
N GLU A 671 -10.39 -24.28 28.98
CA GLU A 671 -10.32 -23.14 29.88
C GLU A 671 -8.87 -22.66 30.08
N GLU A 672 -7.90 -23.58 30.11
CA GLU A 672 -6.48 -23.20 30.14
C GLU A 672 -6.03 -22.49 28.86
N VAL A 673 -6.58 -22.89 27.71
CA VAL A 673 -6.29 -22.24 26.42
C VAL A 673 -6.87 -20.83 26.39
N LYS A 674 -8.11 -20.63 26.85
CA LYS A 674 -8.70 -19.29 27.03
C LYS A 674 -7.86 -18.41 27.95
N GLN A 675 -7.40 -18.96 29.07
CA GLN A 675 -6.54 -18.24 30.01
C GLN A 675 -5.18 -17.88 29.38
N SER A 676 -4.61 -18.80 28.60
CA SER A 676 -3.37 -18.57 27.86
C SER A 676 -3.54 -17.46 26.81
N TRP A 677 -4.67 -17.43 26.08
CA TRP A 677 -4.97 -16.35 25.13
C TRP A 677 -5.17 -14.99 25.79
N ALA A 678 -5.92 -14.94 26.90
CA ALA A 678 -6.08 -13.71 27.67
C ALA A 678 -4.71 -13.14 28.10
N LEU A 679 -3.82 -14.01 28.57
CA LEU A 679 -2.46 -13.64 28.97
C LEU A 679 -1.59 -13.20 27.79
N ARG A 680 -1.63 -13.92 26.65
CA ARG A 680 -0.88 -13.56 25.43
C ARG A 680 -1.24 -12.15 24.95
N MET A 681 -2.54 -11.87 24.84
CA MET A 681 -3.06 -10.58 24.38
C MET A 681 -2.74 -9.45 25.38
N ALA A 682 -2.82 -9.73 26.68
CA ALA A 682 -2.47 -8.77 27.73
C ALA A 682 -0.96 -8.46 27.80
N SER A 683 -0.12 -9.44 27.48
CA SER A 683 1.35 -9.34 27.57
C SER A 683 2.05 -9.05 26.23
N ALA A 684 1.27 -8.78 25.17
CA ALA A 684 1.78 -8.59 23.81
C ALA A 684 2.67 -9.75 23.32
N GLY A 685 2.27 -10.98 23.63
CA GLY A 685 3.01 -12.19 23.27
C GLY A 685 4.26 -12.46 24.13
N TYR A 686 4.54 -11.66 25.16
CA TYR A 686 5.64 -11.94 26.09
C TYR A 686 5.42 -13.26 26.83
N TYR A 687 4.21 -13.54 27.29
CA TYR A 687 3.88 -14.87 27.80
C TYR A 687 3.10 -15.64 26.74
N ARG A 688 3.55 -16.85 26.42
CA ARG A 688 2.88 -17.75 25.46
C ARG A 688 1.87 -18.66 26.12
N SER A 689 1.92 -18.85 27.42
CA SER A 689 0.99 -19.73 28.12
C SER A 689 0.97 -19.37 29.59
N PHE A 690 -0.14 -19.68 30.25
CA PHE A 690 -0.24 -19.48 31.69
C PHE A 690 0.61 -20.51 32.45
N ASN A 691 0.43 -21.79 32.15
CA ASN A 691 0.98 -22.92 32.90
C ASN A 691 1.41 -24.11 32.02
N TYR A 692 1.75 -23.89 30.74
CA TYR A 692 2.14 -25.00 29.86
C TYR A 692 3.42 -25.67 30.36
N LYS A 693 3.40 -27.00 30.36
CA LYS A 693 4.56 -27.86 30.63
C LYS A 693 4.79 -28.77 29.44
N ASP A 694 6.06 -29.00 29.10
CA ASP A 694 6.44 -29.96 28.06
C ASP A 694 6.15 -31.42 28.50
N ASN A 695 6.42 -32.38 27.61
CA ASN A 695 6.18 -33.79 27.88
C ASN A 695 7.00 -34.35 29.06
N ASP A 696 8.08 -33.67 29.45
CA ASP A 696 8.92 -34.01 30.61
C ASP A 696 8.46 -33.30 31.89
N GLY A 697 7.33 -32.58 31.84
CA GLY A 697 6.75 -31.85 32.96
C GLY A 697 7.47 -30.53 33.28
N ARG A 698 8.35 -30.04 32.41
CA ARG A 698 9.08 -28.78 32.61
C ARG A 698 8.27 -27.61 32.07
N PRO A 699 8.19 -26.48 32.79
CA PRO A 699 7.50 -25.29 32.28
C PRO A 699 8.12 -24.80 30.95
N ASP A 700 7.28 -24.41 29.99
CA ASP A 700 7.78 -23.78 28.76
C ASP A 700 8.56 -22.49 29.11
N PRO A 701 9.73 -22.24 28.50
CA PRO A 701 10.55 -21.07 28.80
C PRO A 701 9.87 -19.72 28.55
N ASN A 702 8.72 -19.70 27.86
CA ASN A 702 7.90 -18.52 27.60
C ASN A 702 6.56 -18.54 28.37
N SER A 703 6.34 -19.51 29.25
CA SER A 703 5.22 -19.54 30.20
C SER A 703 5.47 -18.62 31.39
N VAL A 704 4.45 -18.38 32.22
CA VAL A 704 4.60 -17.57 33.45
C VAL A 704 5.63 -18.17 34.42
N GLU A 705 5.60 -19.50 34.58
CA GLU A 705 6.49 -20.22 35.51
C GLU A 705 7.90 -20.42 34.92
N GLY A 706 8.00 -20.69 33.61
CA GLY A 706 9.29 -21.01 32.97
C GLY A 706 10.10 -19.81 32.51
N ARG A 707 9.49 -18.64 32.37
CA ARG A 707 10.21 -17.44 31.92
C ARG A 707 10.98 -16.80 33.08
N PRO A 708 12.31 -16.65 32.99
CA PRO A 708 13.15 -16.23 34.12
C PRO A 708 12.98 -14.76 34.49
N THR A 709 12.45 -13.94 33.58
CA THR A 709 12.24 -12.51 33.78
C THR A 709 10.76 -12.21 33.77
N GLN A 710 10.30 -11.41 34.74
CA GLN A 710 8.93 -10.95 34.78
C GLN A 710 8.67 -9.90 33.68
N LEU A 711 7.43 -9.87 33.18
CA LEU A 711 6.97 -8.80 32.31
C LEU A 711 7.14 -7.45 33.01
N ASN A 712 7.80 -6.52 32.33
CA ASN A 712 7.90 -5.15 32.81
C ASN A 712 6.50 -4.54 32.84
N THR A 713 6.15 -3.85 33.93
CA THR A 713 4.80 -3.28 34.13
C THR A 713 4.39 -2.28 33.04
N LEU A 714 5.36 -1.68 32.37
CA LEU A 714 5.11 -0.80 31.25
C LEU A 714 5.04 -1.58 29.93
N LEU A 715 5.56 -2.81 29.80
CA LEU A 715 5.76 -3.60 28.56
C LEU A 715 7.08 -3.31 27.82
N ASP A 716 8.09 -2.72 28.46
CA ASP A 716 9.36 -2.38 27.80
C ASP A 716 10.16 -3.60 27.30
N ASN A 717 9.95 -4.75 27.93
CA ASN A 717 10.56 -6.02 27.53
C ASN A 717 9.62 -6.91 26.69
N ALA A 718 8.46 -6.41 26.26
CA ALA A 718 7.59 -7.08 25.31
C ALA A 718 7.94 -6.67 23.85
N PRO A 719 7.71 -7.55 22.86
CA PRO A 719 7.82 -7.21 21.45
C PRO A 719 7.02 -5.96 21.07
N ALA A 720 7.52 -5.21 20.07
CA ALA A 720 6.83 -4.02 19.59
C ALA A 720 5.57 -4.36 18.76
N SER A 721 5.65 -5.43 17.97
CA SER A 721 4.59 -5.92 17.10
C SER A 721 4.11 -7.30 17.53
N TYR A 722 2.85 -7.62 17.23
CA TYR A 722 2.27 -8.92 17.54
C TYR A 722 1.30 -9.33 16.43
N VAL A 723 1.55 -10.50 15.84
CA VAL A 723 0.68 -11.12 14.81
C VAL A 723 -0.68 -11.51 15.41
N GLY A 724 -0.71 -11.79 16.72
CA GLY A 724 -1.94 -12.03 17.46
C GLY A 724 -2.68 -13.30 17.04
N GLY A 725 -4.00 -13.23 17.07
CA GLY A 725 -4.87 -14.41 16.91
C GLY A 725 -6.17 -14.08 16.19
N ILE A 726 -6.77 -15.13 15.64
CA ILE A 726 -8.10 -15.09 15.03
C ILE A 726 -9.08 -15.74 15.99
N PHE A 727 -10.13 -15.03 16.33
CA PHE A 727 -11.06 -15.43 17.38
C PHE A 727 -12.49 -15.50 16.86
N ARG A 728 -13.26 -16.42 17.43
CA ARG A 728 -14.72 -16.39 17.39
C ARG A 728 -15.23 -16.20 18.80
N PHE A 729 -16.13 -15.24 19.00
CA PHE A 729 -16.71 -14.92 20.30
C PHE A 729 -18.20 -15.26 20.33
N ALA A 730 -18.72 -15.63 21.49
CA ALA A 730 -20.15 -15.80 21.69
C ALA A 730 -20.86 -14.44 21.72
N ARG A 731 -22.18 -14.43 21.53
CA ARG A 731 -23.00 -13.22 21.66
C ARG A 731 -22.69 -12.46 22.95
N GLY A 732 -22.45 -11.15 22.83
CA GLY A 732 -22.08 -10.32 23.96
C GLY A 732 -21.55 -8.95 23.56
N THR A 733 -21.31 -8.11 24.56
CA THR A 733 -20.71 -6.80 24.40
C THR A 733 -19.44 -6.74 25.22
N TYR A 734 -18.32 -6.55 24.53
CA TYR A 734 -16.99 -6.59 25.11
C TYR A 734 -16.32 -5.24 24.94
N ASN A 735 -15.94 -4.61 26.05
CA ASN A 735 -15.14 -3.39 26.04
C ASN A 735 -13.70 -3.75 26.37
N TYR A 736 -12.76 -3.18 25.64
CA TYR A 736 -11.35 -3.47 25.81
C TYR A 736 -10.52 -2.20 25.75
N MET A 737 -9.30 -2.27 26.26
CA MET A 737 -8.36 -1.16 26.29
C MET A 737 -6.93 -1.63 26.07
N CYS A 738 -6.05 -0.66 25.81
CA CYS A 738 -4.60 -0.81 25.93
C CYS A 738 -4.15 -0.24 27.28
N THR A 739 -3.39 -1.01 28.07
CA THR A 739 -2.88 -0.53 29.36
C THR A 739 -1.62 0.33 29.23
N ARG A 740 -0.92 0.28 28.10
CA ARG A 740 0.37 0.97 27.91
C ARG A 740 0.24 2.49 28.02
N ASN A 741 -0.85 3.12 27.59
CA ASN A 741 -0.93 4.58 27.49
C ASN A 741 -2.02 5.18 28.39
N HIS A 742 -2.20 4.59 29.57
CA HIS A 742 -3.34 4.85 30.43
C HIS A 742 -3.08 5.90 31.55
N ASN A 743 -2.22 6.91 31.32
CA ASN A 743 -1.85 7.88 32.37
C ASN A 743 -2.72 9.17 32.40
N PHE A 744 -3.73 9.32 31.54
CA PHE A 744 -4.63 10.48 31.51
C PHE A 744 -5.99 10.13 30.88
N SER A 745 -7.11 10.53 31.51
CA SER A 745 -8.48 10.18 31.10
C SER A 745 -8.92 10.66 29.71
N ASN A 746 -8.17 11.55 29.08
CA ASN A 746 -8.44 12.03 27.71
C ASN A 746 -7.62 11.31 26.62
N ARG A 747 -6.84 10.27 26.97
CA ARG A 747 -6.01 9.47 26.02
C ARG A 747 -6.25 7.97 26.15
N ASP A 748 -7.38 7.60 26.75
CA ASP A 748 -7.75 6.21 26.95
C ASP A 748 -7.99 5.51 25.62
N GLN A 749 -7.06 4.63 25.25
CA GLN A 749 -7.19 3.72 24.10
C GLN A 749 -8.20 2.63 24.42
N LYS A 750 -9.41 2.77 23.91
CA LYS A 750 -10.53 1.88 24.18
C LYS A 750 -11.24 1.49 22.90
N GLY A 751 -11.73 0.27 22.86
CA GLY A 751 -12.57 -0.20 21.77
C GLY A 751 -13.76 -1.00 22.27
N HIS A 752 -14.71 -1.19 21.36
CA HIS A 752 -15.99 -1.81 21.61
C HIS A 752 -16.23 -2.92 20.57
N LEU A 753 -16.46 -4.14 21.04
CA LEU A 753 -16.86 -5.27 20.21
C LEU A 753 -18.26 -5.72 20.61
N VAL A 754 -19.21 -5.65 19.67
CA VAL A 754 -20.56 -6.21 19.81
C VAL A 754 -20.67 -7.43 18.93
N VAL A 755 -21.06 -8.55 19.53
CA VAL A 755 -21.36 -9.80 18.85
C VAL A 755 -22.85 -10.06 19.01
N GLU A 756 -23.59 -10.08 17.89
CA GLU A 756 -25.03 -10.29 17.85
C GLU A 756 -25.43 -11.68 17.35
#